data_AF-A0A495Z2X1-F1
#
_entry.id   AF-A0A495Z2X1-F1
#
_cell.length_a   1.000
_cell.length_b   1.000
_cell.length_c   1.000
_cell.angle_alpha   90.00
_cell.angle_beta   90.00
_cell.angle_gamma   90.00
#
_symmetry.space_group_name_H-M   'P 1'
#
loop_
_entity.id
_entity.type
_entity.pdbx_description
1 polymer ?
#
loop_
_entity_poly.entity_id
_entity_poly.type
_entity_poly.pdbx_seq_one_letter_code
_entity_poly.pdbx_strand_id
1 'polypeptide(L)'
;MSHNITAFWHKESFEELMKERLPELLADRVSLAGYHFESTDEYTCRVRIVLASTEGYVEVEYTDIPQPDRDGMFTLDGDPYVVVPTASTVKLKQAKIECVGGQLYDYFKARIREAPPDLEWNTSLVRSWLPIDRWVREFFSDTFTAQKLSHTNWLDKHTHLRRVRISQGNQVFTAEHFGRTCPFETPEGPNVGKVLTIARGAEIRDGKLVIVDESPEATLGLSAALIPFLEHNDPPRILMGANMMRQWLSPSAPETAPVNCPKGMSRVAASPEPALVQTGYEPDAPDFWCGRNLLTAFISWGGDTFEDGIVISESCAARLNFPYAVEPGDKVSNRHGTKGVISRILPDNEMPHLADGTPVELVFSFGALHGRMNFGQIREAVMGRIARMEGETAIVPPFQAPSADQLRERLQKAGLPEDGMETLTFGPNGKKLDRPSTVGWVYWGKTVHIALDKLKVSEPIIHEAPIYHQGLGELEYYTLRNISAFETLREHFNTRASTRIDAETLPDRVTAGTVEQAVPPTPMFAKLKGRLSAAGLHANFDDDKLTFQFARPAGDTLHLAQPVPHPWLHAQTIDEVGICEDLSEYRALVDVTTRAERMFANDAPESLTLQTLKQLQTRLAEYFDALLGPADMRFTARTFFSGRSVIVPDAELRADQVGIPEQMAWALFGPQVAKELGNTKEVQGKSQRATDLLDELMMRSWVILHRAPAFTPTAFVAFQPVRQPDRAIRVHPFVCELMNADFDGDQAAVFLPITAEGQREASEQLSIAGHLKRDPNICAALAPGHDSIWGLASLSLTPEGPSELSEIVGMEIAIPEGLVTRRSLADTLKALLKREGIDHTIEVAERLMQRGLEIVKRSGASMSPFLSRDDDSPPVPTDPDDATAWNAYAEELMEWIAAYENFDDNNLGPHILAVKSRAFTSRLYRLACVVGARGTVSDLRDFVWTIKMASRGFAQGTVSDVQDRDIVIRNGYCDGLTSDELYTLCVGSREGLVRLNAELQRVAWELRDSSQSKGFTVLSRAMRAKHPGVVFARAAACGEIDPLTDIDSRLFVGLPVTTSE
;
A
#
# COMPACT_ATOMS: atom_id res chain seq x y z
N MET A 1 27.03 16.34 19.46
CA MET A 1 25.67 16.44 20.04
C MET A 1 25.24 15.04 20.46
N SER A 2 24.74 14.82 21.69
CA SER A 2 24.40 13.47 22.13
C SER A 2 23.24 12.92 21.32
N HIS A 3 23.42 11.73 20.75
CA HIS A 3 22.38 11.09 19.98
C HIS A 3 21.46 10.35 20.94
N ASN A 4 20.29 10.93 21.25
CA ASN A 4 19.26 10.24 22.02
C ASN A 4 18.58 9.18 21.14
N ILE A 5 19.27 8.05 20.96
CA ILE A 5 18.84 6.93 20.10
C ILE A 5 18.20 5.83 20.96
N THR A 6 18.59 5.72 22.24
CA THR A 6 18.15 4.64 23.12
C THR A 6 16.70 4.82 23.57
N ALA A 7 16.01 3.70 23.80
CA ALA A 7 14.63 3.66 24.31
C ALA A 7 14.60 3.04 25.72
N PHE A 8 15.48 3.54 26.60
CA PHE A 8 15.76 2.99 27.93
C PHE A 8 14.52 2.89 28.84
N TRP A 9 13.50 3.73 28.59
CA TRP A 9 12.22 3.75 29.32
C TRP A 9 11.47 2.42 29.31
N HIS A 10 11.74 1.55 28.32
CA HIS A 10 11.18 0.20 28.30
C HIS A 10 11.76 -0.66 29.43
N LYS A 11 13.08 -0.63 29.59
CA LYS A 11 13.78 -1.36 30.65
C LYS A 11 13.43 -0.80 32.02
N GLU A 12 13.48 0.51 32.18
CA GLU A 12 13.13 1.17 33.45
C GLU A 12 11.69 0.83 33.87
N SER A 13 10.72 0.93 32.96
CA SER A 13 9.32 0.61 33.28
C SER A 13 9.14 -0.87 33.65
N PHE A 14 9.81 -1.80 32.95
CA PHE A 14 9.78 -3.22 33.30
C PHE A 14 10.38 -3.48 34.68
N GLU A 15 11.53 -2.88 34.98
CA GLU A 15 12.16 -3.06 36.28
C GLU A 15 11.34 -2.46 37.43
N GLU A 16 10.73 -1.29 37.23
CA GLU A 16 9.79 -0.68 38.20
C GLU A 16 8.61 -1.63 38.49
N LEU A 17 8.02 -2.24 37.45
CA LEU A 17 7.00 -3.26 37.63
C LEU A 17 7.50 -4.41 38.49
N MET A 18 8.63 -5.01 38.12
CA MET A 18 9.10 -6.25 38.71
C MET A 18 9.63 -6.05 40.13
N LYS A 19 10.22 -4.89 40.45
CA LYS A 19 10.81 -4.60 41.77
C LYS A 19 9.79 -4.04 42.77
N GLU A 20 8.83 -3.24 42.31
CA GLU A 20 7.97 -2.45 43.19
C GLU A 20 6.49 -2.81 43.02
N ARG A 21 5.95 -2.69 41.81
CA ARG A 21 4.48 -2.72 41.61
C ARG A 21 3.87 -4.12 41.62
N LEU A 22 4.59 -5.13 41.14
CA LEU A 22 4.15 -6.53 41.19
C LEU A 22 4.09 -7.07 42.63
N PRO A 23 5.13 -6.91 43.49
CA PRO A 23 5.02 -7.36 44.88
C PRO A 23 3.92 -6.63 45.65
N GLU A 24 3.66 -5.35 45.39
CA GLU A 24 2.50 -4.65 45.97
C GLU A 24 1.16 -5.28 45.54
N LEU A 25 0.98 -5.51 44.23
CA LEU A 25 -0.23 -6.16 43.71
C LEU A 25 -0.42 -7.57 44.29
N LEU A 26 0.67 -8.31 44.52
CA LEU A 26 0.61 -9.63 45.13
C LEU A 26 0.26 -9.53 46.62
N ALA A 27 0.87 -8.62 47.37
CA ALA A 27 0.55 -8.40 48.78
C ALA A 27 -0.92 -8.01 49.01
N ASP A 28 -1.52 -7.29 48.07
CA ASP A 28 -2.95 -6.93 48.11
C ASP A 28 -3.90 -8.11 47.82
N ARG A 29 -3.41 -9.20 47.22
CA ARG A 29 -4.25 -10.27 46.66
C ARG A 29 -3.99 -11.65 47.25
N VAL A 30 -2.81 -11.88 47.82
CA VAL A 30 -2.38 -13.16 48.40
C VAL A 30 -1.55 -12.92 49.66
N SER A 31 -1.42 -13.95 50.50
CA SER A 31 -0.62 -13.92 51.75
C SER A 31 0.89 -13.88 51.47
N LEU A 32 1.38 -12.81 50.84
CA LEU A 32 2.79 -12.64 50.45
C LEU A 32 3.69 -12.47 51.68
N ALA A 33 4.63 -13.40 51.87
CA ALA A 33 5.62 -13.37 52.95
C ALA A 33 7.02 -12.93 52.48
N GLY A 34 7.32 -13.08 51.19
CA GLY A 34 8.59 -12.68 50.60
C GLY A 34 8.51 -12.63 49.08
N TYR A 35 9.30 -11.73 48.50
CA TYR A 35 9.42 -11.57 47.06
C TYR A 35 10.85 -11.18 46.70
N HIS A 36 11.41 -11.81 45.68
CA HIS A 36 12.74 -11.48 45.18
C HIS A 36 12.74 -11.50 43.65
N PHE A 37 13.30 -10.46 43.05
CA PHE A 37 13.52 -10.32 41.61
C PHE A 37 15.00 -10.11 41.34
N GLU A 38 15.54 -10.80 40.34
CA GLU A 38 16.87 -10.51 39.82
C GLU A 38 16.95 -10.75 38.31
N SER A 39 17.80 -9.98 37.64
CA SER A 39 18.19 -10.21 36.25
C SER A 39 19.17 -11.37 36.20
N THR A 40 18.89 -12.39 35.38
CA THR A 40 19.78 -13.56 35.21
C THR A 40 20.80 -13.32 34.11
N ASP A 41 20.38 -12.68 33.01
CA ASP A 41 21.25 -12.17 31.94
C ASP A 41 20.65 -10.91 31.30
N GLU A 42 21.05 -10.54 30.07
CA GLU A 42 20.52 -9.37 29.36
C GLU A 42 19.04 -9.53 28.95
N TYR A 43 18.60 -10.75 28.64
CA TYR A 43 17.28 -11.06 28.06
C TYR A 43 16.33 -11.80 29.00
N THR A 44 16.84 -12.35 30.10
CA THR A 44 16.04 -13.12 31.06
C THR A 44 16.20 -12.63 32.51
N CYS A 45 15.17 -12.89 33.31
CA CYS A 45 15.17 -12.68 34.76
C CYS A 45 14.53 -13.85 35.50
N ARG A 46 14.74 -13.91 36.83
CA ARG A 46 14.02 -14.83 37.72
C ARG A 46 13.24 -14.07 38.79
N VAL A 47 12.11 -14.66 39.19
CA VAL A 47 11.27 -14.18 40.30
C VAL A 47 11.03 -15.31 41.28
N ARG A 48 11.19 -15.01 42.55
CA ARG A 48 10.91 -15.92 43.66
C ARG A 48 9.81 -15.34 44.54
N ILE A 49 8.77 -16.11 44.76
CA ILE A 49 7.60 -15.74 45.56
C ILE A 49 7.51 -16.68 46.76
N VAL A 50 7.37 -16.13 47.95
CA VAL A 50 7.17 -16.85 49.20
C VAL A 50 5.80 -16.47 49.75
N LEU A 51 4.89 -17.43 49.88
CA LEU A 51 3.57 -17.24 50.47
C LEU A 51 3.50 -17.90 51.85
N ALA A 52 2.80 -17.26 52.80
CA ALA A 52 2.50 -17.84 54.10
C ALA A 52 1.34 -18.86 53.99
N SER A 53 1.51 -20.04 54.58
CA SER A 53 0.49 -21.08 54.76
C SER A 53 0.39 -21.45 56.24
N THR A 54 -0.62 -22.20 56.67
CA THR A 54 -0.78 -22.52 58.10
C THR A 54 0.35 -23.41 58.64
N GLU A 55 0.95 -24.25 57.79
CA GLU A 55 2.07 -25.13 58.14
C GLU A 55 3.48 -24.51 57.90
N GLY A 56 3.57 -23.25 57.47
CA GLY A 56 4.85 -22.56 57.23
C GLY A 56 4.86 -21.64 56.01
N TYR A 57 5.87 -21.78 55.16
CA TYR A 57 6.05 -20.96 53.95
C TYR A 57 6.18 -21.85 52.71
N VAL A 58 5.55 -21.42 51.61
CA VAL A 58 5.70 -22.05 50.30
C VAL A 58 6.49 -21.13 49.39
N GLU A 59 7.64 -21.59 48.95
CA GLU A 59 8.52 -20.88 48.01
C GLU A 59 8.35 -21.45 46.60
N VAL A 60 8.13 -20.58 45.62
CA VAL A 60 8.13 -20.93 44.20
C VAL A 60 9.03 -19.97 43.44
N GLU A 61 9.94 -20.54 42.66
CA GLU A 61 10.82 -19.81 41.76
C GLU A 61 10.38 -19.99 40.30
N TYR A 62 10.33 -18.88 39.58
CA TYR A 62 10.09 -18.77 38.14
C TYR A 62 11.40 -18.32 37.50
N THR A 63 11.99 -19.18 36.68
CA THR A 63 13.21 -18.89 35.91
C THR A 63 12.86 -18.55 34.47
N ASP A 64 13.81 -17.98 33.73
CA ASP A 64 13.71 -17.78 32.28
C ASP A 64 12.50 -16.92 31.86
N ILE A 65 12.14 -15.93 32.70
CA ILE A 65 11.13 -14.93 32.37
C ILE A 65 11.77 -13.94 31.39
N PRO A 66 11.18 -13.71 30.20
CA PRO A 66 11.70 -12.72 29.26
C PRO A 66 11.68 -11.31 29.85
N GLN A 67 12.76 -10.57 29.65
CA GLN A 67 12.87 -9.15 30.01
C GLN A 67 13.45 -8.34 28.83
N PRO A 68 13.23 -7.01 28.79
CA PRO A 68 13.83 -6.20 27.74
C PRO A 68 15.32 -6.00 28.00
N ASP A 69 16.09 -5.83 26.92
CA ASP A 69 17.48 -5.34 26.97
C ASP A 69 17.53 -3.82 27.23
N ARG A 70 18.73 -3.24 27.17
CA ARG A 70 18.94 -1.79 27.39
C ARG A 70 18.26 -0.89 26.35
N ASP A 71 17.97 -1.42 25.17
CA ASP A 71 17.35 -0.71 24.06
C ASP A 71 15.82 -0.94 24.03
N GLY A 72 15.30 -1.81 24.90
CA GLY A 72 13.88 -2.12 25.04
C GLY A 72 13.39 -3.32 24.22
N MET A 73 14.31 -4.12 23.69
CA MET A 73 14.00 -5.32 22.90
C MET A 73 13.88 -6.55 23.80
N PHE A 74 12.86 -7.36 23.57
CA PHE A 74 12.70 -8.69 24.17
C PHE A 74 13.16 -9.77 23.18
N THR A 75 13.65 -10.89 23.69
CA THR A 75 13.95 -12.09 22.88
C THR A 75 13.09 -13.24 23.37
N LEU A 76 12.16 -13.72 22.53
CA LEU A 76 11.29 -14.86 22.83
C LEU A 76 11.52 -15.95 21.79
N ASP A 77 11.95 -17.13 22.25
CA ASP A 77 12.20 -18.30 21.41
C ASP A 77 13.13 -18.01 20.21
N GLY A 78 14.08 -17.08 20.39
CA GLY A 78 15.02 -16.63 19.37
C GLY A 78 14.53 -15.47 18.50
N ASP A 79 13.26 -15.12 18.56
CA ASP A 79 12.67 -14.00 17.82
C ASP A 79 12.71 -12.70 18.64
N PRO A 80 13.07 -11.55 18.03
CA PRO A 80 13.04 -10.27 18.70
C PRO A 80 11.63 -9.66 18.72
N TYR A 81 11.25 -9.06 19.85
CA TYR A 81 9.97 -8.39 20.08
C TYR A 81 10.15 -7.01 20.71
N VAL A 82 9.14 -6.16 20.57
CA VAL A 82 9.00 -4.89 21.26
C VAL A 82 7.57 -4.72 21.75
N VAL A 83 7.40 -4.08 22.90
CA VAL A 83 6.08 -3.67 23.40
C VAL A 83 5.92 -2.18 23.14
N VAL A 84 5.08 -1.83 22.17
CA VAL A 84 4.85 -0.44 21.77
C VAL A 84 4.09 0.29 22.90
N PRO A 85 4.63 1.39 23.45
CA PRO A 85 3.96 2.18 24.47
C PRO A 85 2.65 2.78 23.95
N THR A 86 1.70 2.93 24.85
CA THR A 86 0.39 3.52 24.55
C THR A 86 0.25 4.90 25.19
N ALA A 87 -0.40 5.82 24.49
CA ALA A 87 -0.78 7.13 25.02
C ALA A 87 -2.29 7.16 25.25
N SER A 88 -2.71 7.57 26.45
CA SER A 88 -4.12 7.58 26.85
C SER A 88 -4.99 8.57 26.06
N THR A 89 -4.38 9.62 25.46
CA THR A 89 -5.08 10.66 24.69
C THR A 89 -4.15 11.28 23.65
N VAL A 90 -4.73 11.94 22.64
CA VAL A 90 -4.00 12.70 21.61
C VAL A 90 -3.31 13.96 22.16
N LYS A 91 -3.75 14.47 23.32
CA LYS A 91 -3.11 15.61 24.03
C LYS A 91 -1.89 15.13 24.80
N LEU A 92 -0.75 15.03 24.10
CA LEU A 92 0.45 14.34 24.59
C LEU A 92 1.10 14.96 25.83
N LYS A 93 0.86 16.23 26.14
CA LYS A 93 1.33 16.86 27.39
C LYS A 93 0.60 16.30 28.62
N GLN A 94 -0.66 15.91 28.43
CA GLN A 94 -1.54 15.39 29.48
C GLN A 94 -1.68 13.86 29.43
N ALA A 95 -1.22 13.24 28.35
CA ALA A 95 -1.29 11.80 28.16
C ALA A 95 -0.47 11.05 29.19
N LYS A 96 -1.07 10.01 29.76
CA LYS A 96 -0.36 8.96 30.46
C LYS A 96 0.22 8.02 29.40
N ILE A 97 1.53 7.80 29.46
CA ILE A 97 2.27 6.91 28.59
C ILE A 97 2.50 5.60 29.33
N GLU A 98 1.94 4.51 28.82
CA GLU A 98 2.09 3.18 29.40
C GLU A 98 3.08 2.36 28.57
N CYS A 99 4.30 2.27 29.07
CA CYS A 99 5.33 1.35 28.58
C CYS A 99 5.02 -0.09 29.01
N VAL A 100 5.92 -1.03 28.68
CA VAL A 100 5.74 -2.46 28.94
C VAL A 100 5.39 -2.80 30.40
N GLY A 101 6.03 -2.15 31.38
CA GLY A 101 5.74 -2.42 32.80
C GLY A 101 4.33 -1.99 33.22
N GLY A 102 3.85 -0.86 32.70
CA GLY A 102 2.47 -0.43 32.91
C GLY A 102 1.45 -1.39 32.29
N GLN A 103 1.71 -1.82 31.05
CA GLN A 103 0.81 -2.74 30.32
C GLN A 103 0.78 -4.14 30.95
N LEU A 104 1.94 -4.67 31.36
CA LEU A 104 2.03 -5.95 32.07
C LEU A 104 1.37 -5.87 33.45
N TYR A 105 1.50 -4.75 34.16
CA TYR A 105 0.78 -4.54 35.43
C TYR A 105 -0.73 -4.71 35.25
N ASP A 106 -1.31 -4.04 34.26
CA ASP A 106 -2.75 -4.13 34.00
C ASP A 106 -3.16 -5.54 33.53
N TYR A 107 -2.30 -6.20 32.74
CA TYR A 107 -2.49 -7.59 32.31
C TYR A 107 -2.52 -8.57 33.49
N PHE A 108 -1.62 -8.41 34.47
CA PHE A 108 -1.60 -9.20 35.69
C PHE A 108 -2.75 -8.85 36.62
N LYS A 109 -3.03 -7.56 36.85
CA LYS A 109 -4.11 -7.09 37.72
C LYS A 109 -5.49 -7.60 37.28
N ALA A 110 -5.72 -7.74 35.98
CA ALA A 110 -6.96 -8.32 35.46
C ALA A 110 -7.11 -9.84 35.73
N ARG A 111 -6.00 -10.55 35.95
CA ARG A 111 -5.95 -12.02 36.11
C ARG A 111 -5.78 -12.48 37.55
N ILE A 112 -4.99 -11.77 38.35
CA ILE A 112 -4.72 -12.09 39.75
C ILE A 112 -5.99 -11.77 40.57
N ARG A 113 -6.64 -12.83 41.06
CA ARG A 113 -7.79 -12.74 41.96
C ARG A 113 -7.34 -12.71 43.41
N GLU A 114 -8.16 -12.10 44.24
CA GLU A 114 -8.01 -12.13 45.70
C GLU A 114 -8.19 -13.58 46.20
N ALA A 115 -7.20 -14.09 46.92
CA ALA A 115 -7.23 -15.42 47.51
C ALA A 115 -7.99 -15.40 48.85
N PRO A 116 -8.74 -16.47 49.18
CA PRO A 116 -9.33 -16.61 50.51
C PRO A 116 -8.27 -16.54 51.63
N PRO A 117 -8.57 -15.89 52.78
CA PRO A 117 -7.61 -15.75 53.88
C PRO A 117 -7.13 -17.08 54.49
N ASP A 118 -7.90 -18.15 54.30
CA ASP A 118 -7.70 -19.50 54.83
C ASP A 118 -7.18 -20.50 53.77
N LEU A 119 -6.78 -20.02 52.58
CA LEU A 119 -6.31 -20.88 51.51
C LEU A 119 -4.95 -21.51 51.85
N GLU A 120 -4.90 -22.85 51.89
CA GLU A 120 -3.64 -23.59 52.06
C GLU A 120 -2.83 -23.62 50.77
N TRP A 121 -1.67 -22.99 50.80
CA TRP A 121 -0.76 -22.95 49.68
C TRP A 121 0.08 -24.23 49.60
N ASN A 122 0.30 -24.69 48.37
CA ASN A 122 1.36 -25.64 48.03
C ASN A 122 1.96 -25.24 46.67
N THR A 123 3.12 -25.78 46.31
CA THR A 123 3.83 -25.41 45.07
C THR A 123 2.95 -25.52 43.82
N SER A 124 2.11 -26.56 43.73
CA SER A 124 1.22 -26.75 42.59
C SER A 124 0.12 -25.68 42.53
N LEU A 125 -0.43 -25.29 43.67
CA LEU A 125 -1.48 -24.26 43.75
C LEU A 125 -0.92 -22.86 43.49
N VAL A 126 0.27 -22.55 43.99
CA VAL A 126 0.95 -21.27 43.68
C VAL A 126 1.22 -21.16 42.19
N ARG A 127 1.74 -22.24 41.55
CA ARG A 127 1.99 -22.26 40.10
C ARG A 127 0.72 -22.18 39.25
N SER A 128 -0.42 -22.67 39.73
CA SER A 128 -1.69 -22.55 39.00
C SER A 128 -2.35 -21.19 39.20
N TRP A 129 -2.18 -20.57 40.38
CA TRP A 129 -2.76 -19.26 40.72
C TRP A 129 -1.95 -18.09 40.18
N LEU A 130 -0.63 -18.20 40.20
CA LEU A 130 0.32 -17.16 39.80
C LEU A 130 1.30 -17.66 38.73
N PRO A 131 0.85 -18.15 37.55
CA PRO A 131 1.74 -18.60 36.49
C PRO A 131 2.42 -17.40 35.77
N ILE A 132 3.28 -16.67 36.49
CA ILE A 132 3.88 -15.40 36.03
C ILE A 132 4.68 -15.59 34.74
N ASP A 133 5.52 -16.63 34.68
CA ASP A 133 6.33 -16.98 33.51
C ASP A 133 5.46 -17.23 32.26
N ARG A 134 4.34 -17.95 32.44
CA ARG A 134 3.38 -18.21 31.36
C ARG A 134 2.67 -16.93 30.95
N TRP A 135 2.18 -16.13 31.90
CA TRP A 135 1.45 -14.91 31.59
C TRP A 135 2.31 -13.86 30.88
N VAL A 136 3.60 -13.74 31.21
CA VAL A 136 4.52 -12.90 30.45
C VAL A 136 4.62 -13.38 29.01
N ARG A 137 4.69 -14.69 28.76
CA ARG A 137 4.74 -15.24 27.39
C ARG A 137 3.42 -15.07 26.64
N GLU A 138 2.29 -15.34 27.28
CA GLU A 138 0.93 -15.13 26.73
C GLU A 138 0.68 -13.65 26.39
N PHE A 139 1.24 -12.71 27.14
CA PHE A 139 1.12 -11.28 26.83
C PHE A 139 1.57 -10.94 25.39
N PHE A 140 2.59 -11.64 24.86
CA PHE A 140 3.09 -11.42 23.50
C PHE A 140 2.21 -12.04 22.40
N SER A 141 1.29 -12.94 22.75
CA SER A 141 0.26 -13.48 21.82
C SER A 141 -1.08 -12.77 21.94
N ASP A 142 -1.42 -12.28 23.14
CA ASP A 142 -2.77 -11.83 23.48
C ASP A 142 -2.98 -10.33 23.26
N THR A 143 -1.91 -9.57 23.02
CA THR A 143 -1.98 -8.11 22.91
C THR A 143 -1.49 -7.61 21.56
N PHE A 144 -2.12 -6.55 21.06
CA PHE A 144 -1.72 -5.92 19.79
C PHE A 144 -0.51 -4.96 19.93
N THR A 145 -0.13 -4.63 21.16
CA THR A 145 1.00 -3.74 21.48
C THR A 145 2.33 -4.48 21.53
N ALA A 146 2.32 -5.75 21.90
CA ALA A 146 3.45 -6.65 21.74
C ALA A 146 3.59 -7.07 20.26
N GLN A 147 4.69 -6.69 19.63
CA GLN A 147 4.91 -6.86 18.20
C GLN A 147 6.27 -7.52 17.95
N LYS A 148 6.35 -8.40 16.95
CA LYS A 148 7.66 -8.82 16.43
C LYS A 148 8.43 -7.59 15.97
N LEU A 149 9.68 -7.47 16.39
CA LEU A 149 10.51 -6.33 16.08
C LEU A 149 10.85 -6.36 14.59
N SER A 150 10.41 -5.34 13.86
CA SER A 150 10.92 -5.03 12.51
C SER A 150 12.40 -4.67 12.59
N HIS A 151 13.23 -5.32 11.78
CA HIS A 151 14.69 -5.15 11.79
C HIS A 151 15.28 -5.37 10.39
N THR A 152 14.61 -4.81 9.38
CA THR A 152 15.07 -4.83 7.99
C THR A 152 16.46 -4.20 7.86
N ASN A 153 16.67 -3.11 8.60
CA ASN A 153 17.93 -2.39 8.75
C ASN A 153 17.96 -1.66 10.10
N TRP A 154 19.05 -0.94 10.37
CA TRP A 154 19.24 -0.20 11.62
C TRP A 154 18.10 0.77 11.92
N LEU A 155 17.64 1.50 10.90
CA LEU A 155 16.64 2.57 11.05
C LEU A 155 15.25 2.00 11.35
N ASP A 156 14.88 0.88 10.71
CA ASP A 156 13.65 0.14 10.97
C ASP A 156 13.57 -0.28 12.44
N LYS A 157 14.64 -0.92 12.94
CA LYS A 157 14.77 -1.38 14.33
C LYS A 157 14.58 -0.24 15.32
N HIS A 158 15.39 0.81 15.22
CA HIS A 158 15.41 1.88 16.23
C HIS A 158 14.17 2.77 16.17
N THR A 159 13.60 2.96 14.97
CA THR A 159 12.33 3.70 14.85
C THR A 159 11.15 2.90 15.42
N HIS A 160 11.17 1.56 15.35
CA HIS A 160 10.14 0.72 15.96
C HIS A 160 10.22 0.77 17.49
N LEU A 161 11.42 0.73 18.07
CA LEU A 161 11.64 0.87 19.52
C LEU A 161 11.15 2.22 20.08
N ARG A 162 11.19 3.28 19.27
CA ARG A 162 10.72 4.64 19.61
C ARG A 162 9.28 4.94 19.18
N ARG A 163 8.51 3.94 18.77
CA ARG A 163 7.10 4.13 18.38
C ARG A 163 6.23 4.36 19.60
N VAL A 164 5.18 5.17 19.48
CA VAL A 164 4.10 5.30 20.47
C VAL A 164 2.75 5.25 19.75
N ARG A 165 1.75 4.62 20.38
CA ARG A 165 0.41 4.47 19.80
C ARG A 165 -0.64 5.17 20.65
N ILE A 166 -1.56 5.90 20.02
CA ILE A 166 -2.70 6.52 20.72
C ILE A 166 -3.81 5.48 20.91
N SER A 167 -4.25 5.28 22.16
CA SER A 167 -5.25 4.26 22.54
C SER A 167 -6.68 4.65 22.17
N GLN A 168 -7.03 5.94 22.24
CA GLN A 168 -8.39 6.43 22.04
C GLN A 168 -8.43 7.81 21.36
N GLY A 169 -9.42 8.03 20.50
CA GLY A 169 -9.72 9.34 19.91
C GLY A 169 -9.92 9.31 18.39
N ASN A 170 -10.80 10.17 17.89
CA ASN A 170 -11.00 10.43 16.45
C ASN A 170 -10.10 11.55 15.92
N GLN A 171 -9.55 12.39 16.80
CA GLN A 171 -8.62 13.45 16.44
C GLN A 171 -7.19 12.91 16.34
N VAL A 172 -6.50 13.29 15.26
CA VAL A 172 -5.25 12.64 14.82
C VAL A 172 -4.00 13.51 15.09
N PHE A 173 -4.17 14.80 15.42
CA PHE A 173 -3.07 15.73 15.67
C PHE A 173 -3.46 16.89 16.60
N THR A 174 -2.51 17.39 17.41
CA THR A 174 -2.64 18.60 18.25
C THR A 174 -1.29 19.30 18.40
N ALA A 175 -1.29 20.57 18.88
CA ALA A 175 -0.08 21.34 19.21
C ALA A 175 0.94 20.60 20.06
N GLU A 176 0.45 19.79 20.98
CA GLU A 176 1.28 19.13 21.98
C GLU A 176 2.19 18.05 21.38
N HIS A 177 2.01 17.72 20.10
CA HIS A 177 2.84 16.76 19.36
C HIS A 177 4.23 17.33 19.03
N PHE A 178 4.35 18.63 18.77
CA PHE A 178 5.63 19.25 18.43
C PHE A 178 6.63 19.14 19.59
N GLY A 179 7.87 18.78 19.24
CA GLY A 179 8.93 18.47 20.20
C GLY A 179 8.80 17.12 20.90
N ARG A 180 7.60 16.52 20.95
CA ARG A 180 7.36 15.21 21.60
C ARG A 180 7.41 14.03 20.64
N THR A 181 6.77 14.19 19.48
CA THR A 181 6.71 13.18 18.43
C THR A 181 7.07 13.81 17.11
N CYS A 182 7.76 13.05 16.26
CA CYS A 182 8.11 13.49 14.93
C CYS A 182 6.83 13.80 14.13
N PRO A 183 6.71 15.00 13.52
CA PRO A 183 5.55 15.35 12.71
C PRO A 183 5.49 14.55 11.40
N PHE A 184 6.64 14.13 10.86
CA PHE A 184 6.77 13.47 9.55
C PHE A 184 6.84 11.94 9.61
N GLU A 185 7.01 11.32 10.78
CA GLU A 185 7.10 9.86 10.90
C GLU A 185 5.80 9.25 11.38
N THR A 186 4.94 8.92 10.43
CA THR A 186 3.70 8.19 10.66
C THR A 186 3.32 7.36 9.43
N PRO A 187 2.59 6.24 9.58
CA PRO A 187 2.12 5.46 8.43
C PRO A 187 1.14 6.27 7.56
N GLU A 188 1.12 6.04 6.25
CA GLU A 188 0.20 6.71 5.29
C GLU A 188 -1.24 6.14 5.33
N GLY A 189 -1.39 4.90 5.79
CA GLY A 189 -2.66 4.16 5.77
C GLY A 189 -3.62 4.50 6.92
N PRO A 190 -4.56 3.60 7.26
CA PRO A 190 -5.61 3.84 8.28
C PRO A 190 -5.11 4.19 9.70
N ASN A 191 -3.81 3.97 9.95
CA ASN A 191 -3.13 4.26 11.20
C ASN A 191 -2.41 5.62 11.21
N VAL A 192 -2.58 6.44 10.16
CA VAL A 192 -2.02 7.79 10.08
C VAL A 192 -2.37 8.58 11.34
N GLY A 193 -1.33 9.13 11.98
CA GLY A 193 -1.35 9.85 13.25
C GLY A 193 -1.91 9.13 14.48
N LYS A 194 -2.26 7.84 14.38
CA LYS A 194 -2.49 6.95 15.54
C LYS A 194 -1.21 6.26 15.97
N VAL A 195 -0.30 6.04 15.04
CA VAL A 195 1.04 5.52 15.27
C VAL A 195 2.04 6.62 14.99
N LEU A 196 2.81 6.99 16.00
CA LEU A 196 3.76 8.10 15.98
C LEU A 196 5.16 7.59 16.34
N THR A 197 6.20 8.30 15.91
CA THR A 197 7.56 8.11 16.43
C THR A 197 7.88 9.21 17.45
N ILE A 198 8.44 8.85 18.60
CA ILE A 198 8.98 9.79 19.59
C ILE A 198 10.16 10.57 18.99
N ALA A 199 10.10 11.90 19.10
CA ALA A 199 11.14 12.80 18.58
C ALA A 199 12.50 12.55 19.24
N ARG A 200 13.60 12.94 18.59
CA ARG A 200 14.96 12.80 19.16
C ARG A 200 15.14 13.61 20.44
N GLY A 201 14.53 14.79 20.50
CA GLY A 201 14.50 15.68 21.66
C GLY A 201 13.45 15.32 22.71
N ALA A 202 12.91 14.09 22.70
CA ALA A 202 11.91 13.64 23.66
C ALA A 202 12.20 12.26 24.26
N GLU A 203 11.72 12.07 25.49
CA GLU A 203 11.88 10.85 26.29
C GLU A 203 10.61 10.56 27.09
N ILE A 204 10.41 9.28 27.44
CA ILE A 204 9.37 8.90 28.40
C ILE A 204 9.99 8.88 29.80
N ARG A 205 9.46 9.70 30.71
CA ARG A 205 9.83 9.75 32.13
C ARG A 205 8.58 9.78 32.99
N ASP A 206 8.52 8.96 34.04
CA ASP A 206 7.39 8.88 34.97
C ASP A 206 6.02 8.75 34.27
N GLY A 207 5.97 7.93 33.22
CA GLY A 207 4.76 7.73 32.42
C GLY A 207 4.29 8.97 31.64
N LYS A 208 5.18 9.92 31.34
CA LYS A 208 4.90 11.12 30.53
C LYS A 208 5.94 11.31 29.45
N LEU A 209 5.52 11.93 28.33
CA LEU A 209 6.40 12.29 27.23
C LEU A 209 6.97 13.71 27.45
N VAL A 210 8.25 13.78 27.79
CA VAL A 210 8.97 15.00 28.18
C VAL A 210 9.90 15.45 27.06
N ILE A 211 9.93 16.75 26.78
CA ILE A 211 10.87 17.36 25.83
C ILE A 211 12.16 17.67 26.60
N VAL A 212 13.29 17.19 26.09
CA VAL A 212 14.64 17.39 26.64
C VAL A 212 15.52 18.27 25.75
N ASP A 213 15.11 18.48 24.49
CA ASP A 213 15.74 19.40 23.54
C ASP A 213 14.64 20.02 22.66
N GLU A 214 14.59 21.35 22.64
CA GLU A 214 13.58 22.14 21.92
C GLU A 214 14.06 22.64 20.55
N SER A 215 15.30 22.36 20.16
CA SER A 215 15.83 22.75 18.84
C SER A 215 14.98 22.14 17.71
N PRO A 216 14.74 22.87 16.60
CA PRO A 216 13.91 22.38 15.50
C PRO A 216 14.31 20.99 15.00
N GLU A 217 15.60 20.74 14.80
CA GLU A 217 16.19 19.46 14.40
C GLU A 217 15.95 18.32 15.40
N ALA A 218 15.85 18.62 16.70
CA ALA A 218 15.59 17.62 17.73
C ALA A 218 14.12 17.20 17.76
N THR A 219 13.20 18.02 17.24
CA THR A 219 11.78 17.65 17.13
C THR A 219 11.51 16.61 16.03
N LEU A 220 12.49 16.38 15.14
CA LEU A 220 12.44 15.32 14.14
C LEU A 220 12.64 13.95 14.78
N GLY A 221 12.13 12.91 14.11
CA GLY A 221 12.41 11.52 14.44
C GLY A 221 13.75 11.08 13.84
N LEU A 222 14.13 9.83 14.12
CA LEU A 222 15.41 9.28 13.66
C LEU A 222 15.52 9.26 12.13
N SER A 223 14.43 8.98 11.42
CA SER A 223 14.44 8.85 9.96
C SER A 223 14.39 10.23 9.30
N ALA A 224 13.49 11.11 9.75
CA ALA A 224 13.34 12.44 9.17
C ALA A 224 14.60 13.30 9.34
N ALA A 225 15.34 13.15 10.44
CA ALA A 225 16.59 13.87 10.69
C ALA A 225 17.75 13.49 9.74
N LEU A 226 17.62 12.42 8.96
CA LEU A 226 18.64 11.92 8.03
C LEU A 226 18.42 12.36 6.57
N ILE A 227 17.40 13.21 6.35
CA ILE A 227 17.09 13.78 5.04
C ILE A 227 17.81 15.13 4.94
N PRO A 228 18.88 15.26 4.11
CA PRO A 228 19.49 16.56 3.86
C PRO A 228 18.52 17.45 3.07
N PHE A 229 18.67 18.78 3.14
CA PHE A 229 17.78 19.71 2.42
C PHE A 229 16.29 19.44 2.67
N LEU A 230 15.94 19.05 3.89
CA LEU A 230 14.58 18.64 4.28
C LEU A 230 13.58 19.80 4.06
N GLU A 231 14.00 21.02 4.35
CA GLU A 231 13.28 22.28 4.16
C GLU A 231 12.90 22.58 2.70
N HIS A 232 13.50 21.90 1.73
CA HIS A 232 13.19 22.02 0.30
C HIS A 232 12.19 20.95 -0.18
N ASN A 233 11.58 20.19 0.74
CA ASN A 233 10.64 19.12 0.41
C ASN A 233 9.27 19.36 1.02
N ASP A 234 8.23 19.00 0.28
CA ASP A 234 6.84 18.97 0.75
C ASP A 234 6.66 17.95 1.90
N PRO A 235 5.90 18.25 2.98
CA PRO A 235 5.76 17.35 4.13
C PRO A 235 5.36 15.89 3.83
N PRO A 236 4.41 15.59 2.92
CA PRO A 236 4.15 14.22 2.49
C PRO A 236 5.36 13.50 1.91
N ARG A 237 6.27 14.22 1.23
CA ARG A 237 7.50 13.64 0.67
C ARG A 237 8.53 13.35 1.75
N ILE A 238 8.66 14.23 2.74
CA ILE A 238 9.48 13.96 3.94
C ILE A 238 8.97 12.70 4.64
N LEU A 239 7.65 12.59 4.83
CA LEU A 239 7.01 11.42 5.43
C LEU A 239 7.29 10.15 4.64
N MET A 240 7.10 10.18 3.32
CA MET A 240 7.40 9.04 2.44
C MET A 240 8.89 8.68 2.50
N GLY A 241 9.80 9.65 2.44
CA GLY A 241 11.26 9.42 2.51
C GLY A 241 11.67 8.74 3.81
N ALA A 242 11.18 9.26 4.95
CA ALA A 242 11.39 8.66 6.27
C ALA A 242 10.85 7.22 6.35
N ASN A 243 9.69 6.95 5.76
CA ASN A 243 9.10 5.61 5.71
C ASN A 243 9.87 4.65 4.81
N MET A 244 10.37 5.11 3.66
CA MET A 244 11.06 4.29 2.67
C MET A 244 12.46 3.87 3.13
N MET A 245 13.22 4.74 3.81
CA MET A 245 14.56 4.38 4.31
C MET A 245 14.55 3.18 5.26
N ARG A 246 13.48 3.01 6.06
CA ARG A 246 13.29 1.83 6.94
C ARG A 246 13.07 0.52 6.18
N GLN A 247 12.75 0.60 4.88
CA GLN A 247 12.49 -0.55 4.03
C GLN A 247 13.69 -0.91 3.16
N TRP A 248 14.80 -0.17 3.26
CA TRP A 248 16.00 -0.44 2.47
C TRP A 248 16.70 -1.72 2.93
N LEU A 249 17.07 -2.55 1.96
CA LEU A 249 17.82 -3.76 2.21
C LEU A 249 19.27 -3.42 2.55
N SER A 250 19.78 -3.97 3.66
CA SER A 250 21.15 -3.73 4.09
C SER A 250 22.16 -4.60 3.31
N PRO A 251 23.29 -4.02 2.84
CA PRO A 251 24.37 -4.76 2.18
C PRO A 251 25.13 -5.68 3.14
N SER A 252 25.01 -5.44 4.45
CA SER A 252 25.64 -6.20 5.53
C SER A 252 24.67 -7.15 6.24
N ALA A 253 23.45 -7.33 5.71
CA ALA A 253 22.45 -8.18 6.34
C ALA A 253 22.96 -9.64 6.46
N PRO A 254 23.01 -10.24 7.67
CA PRO A 254 23.49 -11.61 7.88
C PRO A 254 22.56 -12.63 7.23
N GLU A 255 23.06 -13.82 6.83
CA GLU A 255 22.25 -14.89 6.20
C GLU A 255 20.98 -15.24 6.99
N THR A 256 21.04 -15.10 8.31
CA THR A 256 19.96 -15.38 9.28
C THR A 256 18.96 -14.23 9.47
N ALA A 257 19.17 -13.06 8.87
CA ALA A 257 18.23 -11.94 8.96
C ALA A 257 16.86 -12.36 8.36
N PRO A 258 15.76 -12.31 9.13
CA PRO A 258 14.44 -12.66 8.67
C PRO A 258 13.95 -11.56 7.74
N VAL A 259 13.94 -11.89 6.47
CA VAL A 259 13.10 -11.20 5.50
C VAL A 259 12.18 -12.26 4.93
N ASN A 260 10.96 -11.87 4.57
CA ASN A 260 10.01 -12.64 3.76
C ASN A 260 10.58 -12.92 2.34
N CYS A 261 11.83 -13.36 2.24
CA CYS A 261 12.52 -13.63 1.00
C CYS A 261 12.38 -15.10 0.60
N PRO A 262 12.51 -15.40 -0.69
CA PRO A 262 12.25 -16.74 -1.20
C PRO A 262 13.32 -17.72 -0.73
N LYS A 263 12.88 -18.90 -0.32
CA LYS A 263 13.77 -20.03 -0.05
C LYS A 263 14.59 -20.34 -1.31
N GLY A 264 15.92 -20.40 -1.20
CA GLY A 264 16.80 -20.93 -2.24
C GLY A 264 17.65 -19.92 -3.03
N MET A 265 17.65 -18.63 -2.70
CA MET A 265 18.56 -17.66 -3.31
C MET A 265 19.85 -17.47 -2.52
N SER A 266 20.98 -17.42 -3.24
CA SER A 266 22.28 -17.04 -2.67
C SER A 266 22.31 -15.53 -2.42
N ARG A 267 22.68 -15.14 -1.20
CA ARG A 267 22.81 -13.73 -0.81
C ARG A 267 24.18 -13.21 -1.19
N VAL A 268 24.23 -11.99 -1.71
CA VAL A 268 25.47 -11.29 -2.04
C VAL A 268 25.69 -10.18 -1.02
N ALA A 269 26.73 -10.32 -0.20
CA ALA A 269 27.15 -9.25 0.70
C ALA A 269 27.88 -8.16 -0.09
N ALA A 270 27.75 -6.91 0.34
CA ALA A 270 28.49 -5.80 -0.22
C ALA A 270 28.99 -4.86 0.89
N SER A 271 30.00 -4.05 0.60
CA SER A 271 30.45 -3.04 1.57
C SER A 271 29.41 -1.93 1.72
N PRO A 272 29.18 -1.41 2.93
CA PRO A 272 28.40 -0.19 3.13
C PRO A 272 29.08 0.98 2.43
N GLU A 273 28.28 1.86 1.82
CA GLU A 273 28.76 3.08 1.14
C GLU A 273 28.11 4.28 1.83
N PRO A 274 28.87 5.11 2.57
CA PRO A 274 28.35 6.34 3.14
C PRO A 274 27.85 7.31 2.08
N ALA A 275 26.80 8.06 2.39
CA ALA A 275 26.32 9.12 1.49
C ALA A 275 27.37 10.24 1.36
N LEU A 276 27.51 10.81 0.16
CA LEU A 276 28.36 11.99 -0.07
C LEU A 276 27.82 13.25 0.61
N VAL A 277 26.51 13.33 0.77
CA VAL A 277 25.80 14.40 1.48
C VAL A 277 25.19 13.80 2.74
N GLN A 278 25.56 14.30 3.90
CA GLN A 278 25.15 13.78 5.21
C GLN A 278 24.53 14.89 6.05
N THR A 279 23.74 14.55 7.06
CA THR A 279 23.15 15.53 7.97
C THR A 279 24.00 15.75 9.23
N GLY A 280 24.96 14.86 9.49
CA GLY A 280 25.75 14.84 10.73
C GLY A 280 25.05 14.10 11.88
N TYR A 281 23.94 13.42 11.60
CA TYR A 281 23.19 12.59 12.55
C TYR A 281 23.24 11.10 12.24
N GLU A 282 23.99 10.72 11.21
CA GLU A 282 24.23 9.34 10.82
C GLU A 282 24.97 8.57 11.92
N PRO A 283 24.43 7.45 12.43
CA PRO A 283 25.10 6.65 13.45
C PRO A 283 26.27 5.85 12.84
N ASP A 284 27.28 5.60 13.66
CA ASP A 284 28.32 4.62 13.36
C ASP A 284 27.78 3.21 13.65
N ALA A 285 27.08 2.62 12.67
CA ALA A 285 26.49 1.29 12.76
C ALA A 285 26.63 0.50 11.44
N PRO A 286 26.93 -0.81 11.51
CA PRO A 286 27.28 -1.62 10.35
C PRO A 286 26.14 -1.80 9.33
N ASP A 287 24.88 -1.75 9.78
CA ASP A 287 23.68 -1.97 8.97
C ASP A 287 22.87 -0.68 8.72
N PHE A 288 23.50 0.48 8.90
CA PHE A 288 22.87 1.79 8.66
C PHE A 288 22.93 2.20 7.18
N TRP A 289 24.11 2.14 6.58
CA TRP A 289 24.34 2.56 5.20
C TRP A 289 23.83 1.53 4.20
N CYS A 290 22.54 1.63 3.89
CA CYS A 290 21.84 0.67 3.02
C CYS A 290 21.81 1.07 1.53
N GLY A 291 22.24 2.29 1.19
CA GLY A 291 22.16 2.83 -0.17
C GLY A 291 23.49 2.90 -0.92
N ARG A 292 23.44 3.56 -2.09
CA ARG A 292 24.56 3.86 -2.99
C ARG A 292 24.48 5.31 -3.45
N ASN A 293 25.61 5.98 -3.61
CA ASN A 293 25.66 7.27 -4.30
C ASN A 293 25.60 7.00 -5.81
N LEU A 294 24.46 7.25 -6.43
CA LEU A 294 24.22 6.99 -7.85
C LEU A 294 24.23 8.29 -8.64
N LEU A 295 24.96 8.31 -9.74
CA LEU A 295 24.90 9.40 -10.71
C LEU A 295 23.51 9.45 -11.35
N THR A 296 22.70 10.39 -10.90
CA THR A 296 21.30 10.54 -11.25
C THR A 296 21.10 11.70 -12.22
N ALA A 297 20.50 11.44 -13.38
CA ALA A 297 20.02 12.47 -14.29
C ALA A 297 18.50 12.65 -14.18
N PHE A 298 18.07 13.90 -14.08
CA PHE A 298 16.66 14.27 -13.99
C PHE A 298 16.11 14.66 -15.35
N ILE A 299 15.88 13.68 -16.21
CA ILE A 299 15.38 13.82 -17.58
C ILE A 299 14.41 12.69 -17.89
N SER A 300 13.61 12.85 -18.95
CA SER A 300 12.80 11.75 -19.47
C SER A 300 13.61 10.98 -20.51
N TRP A 301 13.58 9.65 -20.47
CA TRP A 301 14.35 8.77 -21.35
C TRP A 301 13.47 7.91 -22.26
N GLY A 302 12.37 8.50 -22.75
CA GLY A 302 11.36 7.81 -23.55
C GLY A 302 10.30 7.14 -22.68
N GLY A 303 9.73 6.03 -23.15
CA GLY A 303 8.66 5.32 -22.45
C GLY A 303 9.09 4.64 -21.15
N ASP A 304 10.37 4.29 -21.01
CA ASP A 304 10.86 3.55 -19.84
C ASP A 304 10.88 4.39 -18.55
N THR A 305 10.93 5.73 -18.66
CA THR A 305 10.84 6.63 -17.51
C THR A 305 9.45 7.24 -17.33
N PHE A 306 8.43 6.70 -18.02
CA PHE A 306 7.08 7.22 -17.95
C PHE A 306 6.56 7.13 -16.50
N GLU A 307 5.96 8.22 -16.02
CA GLU A 307 5.55 8.41 -14.62
C GLU A 307 6.67 8.17 -13.60
N ASP A 308 6.72 6.96 -13.04
CA ASP A 308 7.60 6.54 -11.94
C ASP A 308 8.50 5.37 -12.32
N GLY A 309 8.55 5.03 -13.61
CA GLY A 309 9.54 4.12 -14.15
C GLY A 309 10.95 4.70 -14.02
N ILE A 310 11.90 3.84 -13.63
CA ILE A 310 13.31 4.20 -13.45
C ILE A 310 14.15 3.36 -14.39
N VAL A 311 14.99 4.03 -15.17
CA VAL A 311 16.03 3.38 -15.98
C VAL A 311 17.33 3.41 -15.22
N ILE A 312 18.01 2.26 -15.13
CA ILE A 312 19.35 2.17 -14.55
C ILE A 312 20.34 1.57 -15.54
N SER A 313 21.61 1.87 -15.35
CA SER A 313 22.71 1.26 -16.10
C SER A 313 23.06 -0.13 -15.57
N GLU A 314 23.76 -0.93 -16.35
CA GLU A 314 24.28 -2.24 -15.92
C GLU A 314 25.30 -2.09 -14.76
N SER A 315 26.10 -1.03 -14.76
CA SER A 315 27.02 -0.70 -13.66
C SER A 315 26.26 -0.34 -12.38
N CYS A 316 25.19 0.44 -12.49
CA CYS A 316 24.29 0.73 -11.37
C CYS A 316 23.67 -0.56 -10.82
N ALA A 317 23.18 -1.42 -11.71
CA ALA A 317 22.60 -2.70 -11.34
C ALA A 317 23.60 -3.57 -10.56
N ALA A 318 24.85 -3.65 -11.04
CA ALA A 318 25.92 -4.36 -10.33
C ALA A 318 26.16 -3.81 -8.92
N ARG A 319 26.09 -2.49 -8.73
CA ARG A 319 26.25 -1.85 -7.41
C ARG A 319 25.06 -2.08 -6.47
N LEU A 320 23.86 -2.30 -7.01
CA LEU A 320 22.61 -2.56 -6.28
C LEU A 320 22.27 -4.06 -6.13
N ASN A 321 23.13 -4.96 -6.59
CA ASN A 321 22.97 -6.43 -6.50
C ASN A 321 23.21 -6.96 -5.08
N PHE A 322 22.54 -6.38 -4.08
CA PHE A 322 22.60 -6.82 -2.70
C PHE A 322 21.24 -6.63 -1.99
N PRO A 323 20.93 -7.51 -1.02
CA PRO A 323 21.48 -8.86 -0.87
C PRO A 323 21.10 -9.78 -2.05
N TYR A 324 20.26 -9.32 -2.98
CA TYR A 324 19.83 -10.07 -4.16
C TYR A 324 20.10 -9.28 -5.43
N ALA A 325 20.27 -10.00 -6.55
CA ALA A 325 20.34 -9.39 -7.87
C ALA A 325 19.15 -8.46 -8.11
N VAL A 326 19.42 -7.33 -8.75
CA VAL A 326 18.40 -6.37 -9.14
C VAL A 326 17.84 -6.72 -10.51
N GLU A 327 16.53 -6.51 -10.68
CA GLU A 327 15.82 -6.81 -11.92
C GLU A 327 14.68 -5.81 -12.16
N PRO A 328 14.16 -5.72 -13.41
CA PRO A 328 12.94 -4.98 -13.67
C PRO A 328 11.78 -5.40 -12.74
N GLY A 329 11.08 -4.40 -12.20
CA GLY A 329 10.02 -4.54 -11.19
C GLY A 329 10.49 -4.37 -9.74
N ASP A 330 11.79 -4.38 -9.47
CA ASP A 330 12.32 -4.04 -8.15
C ASP A 330 12.07 -2.56 -7.82
N LYS A 331 11.64 -2.28 -6.59
CA LYS A 331 11.37 -0.92 -6.14
C LYS A 331 12.59 -0.29 -5.48
N VAL A 332 12.97 0.88 -5.98
CA VAL A 332 14.03 1.73 -5.42
C VAL A 332 13.47 3.07 -4.95
N SER A 333 14.17 3.72 -4.02
CA SER A 333 13.79 5.03 -3.50
C SER A 333 15.00 5.81 -3.00
N ASN A 334 14.82 7.12 -2.84
CA ASN A 334 15.81 8.00 -2.21
C ASN A 334 15.26 8.62 -0.91
N ARG A 335 16.10 9.39 -0.22
CA ARG A 335 15.78 10.00 1.08
C ARG A 335 14.70 11.09 0.99
N HIS A 336 14.44 11.63 -0.21
CA HIS A 336 13.52 12.74 -0.45
C HIS A 336 12.09 12.30 -0.84
N GLY A 337 11.75 11.03 -0.58
CA GLY A 337 10.40 10.50 -0.86
C GLY A 337 10.11 10.28 -2.35
N THR A 338 11.14 10.26 -3.19
CA THR A 338 11.05 9.71 -4.55
C THR A 338 11.13 8.19 -4.47
N LYS A 339 10.23 7.51 -5.18
CA LYS A 339 10.14 6.06 -5.28
C LYS A 339 9.68 5.70 -6.69
N GLY A 340 10.13 4.56 -7.18
CA GLY A 340 9.78 4.04 -8.50
C GLY A 340 10.20 2.59 -8.66
N VAL A 341 9.74 1.95 -9.72
CA VAL A 341 10.19 0.61 -10.11
C VAL A 341 11.24 0.70 -11.20
N ILE A 342 12.23 -0.18 -11.14
CA ILE A 342 13.17 -0.34 -12.25
C ILE A 342 12.38 -0.88 -13.44
N SER A 343 12.32 -0.12 -14.53
CA SER A 343 11.59 -0.49 -15.75
C SER A 343 12.50 -1.22 -16.73
N ARG A 344 13.73 -0.73 -16.87
CA ARG A 344 14.75 -1.25 -17.78
C ARG A 344 16.14 -1.09 -17.17
N ILE A 345 16.99 -2.09 -17.43
CA ILE A 345 18.42 -2.05 -17.16
C ILE A 345 19.11 -1.96 -18.51
N LEU A 346 19.81 -0.87 -18.78
CA LEU A 346 20.48 -0.61 -20.06
C LEU A 346 21.99 -0.84 -19.96
N PRO A 347 22.64 -1.27 -21.06
CA PRO A 347 24.10 -1.22 -21.17
C PRO A 347 24.65 0.18 -20.90
N ASP A 348 25.84 0.29 -20.29
CA ASP A 348 26.40 1.59 -19.90
C ASP A 348 26.54 2.53 -21.11
N ASN A 349 26.86 2.01 -22.30
CA ASN A 349 27.03 2.79 -23.53
C ASN A 349 25.73 3.33 -24.14
N GLU A 350 24.56 2.83 -23.70
CA GLU A 350 23.24 3.31 -24.13
C GLU A 350 22.65 4.38 -23.19
N MET A 351 23.26 4.56 -22.02
CA MET A 351 22.89 5.59 -21.06
C MET A 351 23.27 6.99 -21.57
N PRO A 352 22.64 8.06 -21.04
CA PRO A 352 23.16 9.40 -21.26
C PRO A 352 24.56 9.55 -20.62
N HIS A 353 25.45 10.31 -21.26
CA HIS A 353 26.82 10.51 -20.75
C HIS A 353 27.12 11.96 -20.45
N LEU A 354 27.93 12.19 -19.41
CA LEU A 354 28.59 13.46 -19.12
C LEU A 354 29.60 13.82 -20.22
N ALA A 355 30.08 15.06 -20.22
CA ALA A 355 31.04 15.53 -21.23
C ALA A 355 32.39 14.78 -21.20
N ASP A 356 32.75 14.19 -20.05
CA ASP A 356 33.96 13.39 -19.88
C ASP A 356 33.81 11.91 -20.29
N GLY A 357 32.62 11.52 -20.76
CA GLY A 357 32.30 10.14 -21.15
C GLY A 357 31.88 9.25 -19.98
N THR A 358 31.63 9.79 -18.79
CA THR A 358 31.04 9.03 -17.69
C THR A 358 29.57 8.72 -17.97
N PRO A 359 29.14 7.44 -17.95
CA PRO A 359 27.74 7.08 -18.10
C PRO A 359 26.94 7.46 -16.85
N VAL A 360 25.73 7.99 -17.05
CA VAL A 360 24.75 8.16 -15.97
C VAL A 360 24.29 6.80 -15.48
N GLU A 361 24.12 6.66 -14.16
CA GLU A 361 23.75 5.40 -13.52
C GLU A 361 22.24 5.22 -13.36
N LEU A 362 21.51 6.32 -13.13
CA LEU A 362 20.07 6.31 -12.91
C LEU A 362 19.41 7.50 -13.62
N VAL A 363 18.31 7.24 -14.33
CA VAL A 363 17.49 8.29 -14.96
C VAL A 363 16.10 8.31 -14.35
N PHE A 364 15.68 9.49 -13.91
CA PHE A 364 14.37 9.74 -13.32
C PHE A 364 13.68 10.92 -14.02
N SER A 365 12.39 10.78 -14.38
CA SER A 365 11.66 11.81 -15.11
C SER A 365 11.65 13.16 -14.37
N PHE A 366 11.98 14.24 -15.08
CA PHE A 366 11.90 15.59 -14.52
C PHE A 366 10.45 16.03 -14.26
N GLY A 367 9.50 15.45 -15.01
CA GLY A 367 8.07 15.70 -14.88
C GLY A 367 7.53 15.30 -13.51
N ALA A 368 8.11 14.26 -12.92
CA ALA A 368 7.80 13.80 -11.58
C ALA A 368 8.20 14.81 -10.48
N LEU A 369 9.17 15.69 -10.70
CA LEU A 369 9.75 16.55 -9.65
C LEU A 369 8.82 17.70 -9.25
N HIS A 370 8.36 18.51 -10.22
CA HIS A 370 7.53 19.68 -9.93
C HIS A 370 6.12 19.29 -9.44
N GLY A 371 5.60 18.13 -9.89
CA GLY A 371 4.34 17.59 -9.39
C GLY A 371 4.41 17.10 -7.94
N ARG A 372 5.60 16.77 -7.45
CA ARG A 372 5.83 16.19 -6.11
C ARG A 372 6.43 17.15 -5.11
N MET A 373 7.05 18.23 -5.58
CA MET A 373 7.64 19.29 -4.75
C MET A 373 8.68 18.78 -3.74
N ASN A 374 9.52 17.82 -4.16
CA ASN A 374 10.68 17.35 -3.40
C ASN A 374 11.99 17.85 -4.02
N PHE A 375 12.17 19.17 -3.95
CA PHE A 375 13.29 19.89 -4.56
C PHE A 375 14.63 19.58 -3.88
N GLY A 376 14.62 19.09 -2.63
CA GLY A 376 15.83 18.72 -1.89
C GLY A 376 16.71 17.69 -2.61
N GLN A 377 16.15 16.78 -3.41
CA GLN A 377 16.96 15.79 -4.14
C GLN A 377 17.81 16.42 -5.25
N ILE A 378 17.32 17.53 -5.83
CA ILE A 378 18.01 18.30 -6.86
C ILE A 378 19.18 19.06 -6.22
N ARG A 379 18.95 19.62 -5.01
CA ARG A 379 20.01 20.20 -4.18
C ARG A 379 21.05 19.16 -3.73
N GLU A 380 20.61 17.97 -3.35
CA GLU A 380 21.49 16.85 -3.01
C GLU A 380 22.38 16.47 -4.20
N ALA A 381 21.81 16.37 -5.41
CA ALA A 381 22.57 16.04 -6.63
C ALA A 381 23.72 17.03 -6.88
N VAL A 382 23.44 18.33 -6.77
CA VAL A 382 24.43 19.41 -6.91
C VAL A 382 25.47 19.35 -5.79
N MET A 383 25.05 19.21 -4.54
CA MET A 383 25.97 19.11 -3.41
C MET A 383 26.85 17.84 -3.50
N GLY A 384 26.33 16.74 -4.01
CA GLY A 384 27.07 15.51 -4.26
C GLY A 384 28.17 15.69 -5.31
N ARG A 385 27.95 16.52 -6.34
CA ARG A 385 29.00 16.90 -7.29
C ARG A 385 30.10 17.72 -6.62
N ILE A 386 29.71 18.71 -5.82
CA ILE A 386 30.65 19.55 -5.07
C ILE A 386 31.50 18.67 -4.14
N ALA A 387 30.86 17.82 -3.33
CA ALA A 387 31.52 16.88 -2.41
C ALA A 387 32.55 15.98 -3.14
N ARG A 388 32.17 15.45 -4.32
CA ARG A 388 33.07 14.61 -5.14
C ARG A 388 34.27 15.38 -5.69
N MET A 389 34.08 16.65 -6.09
CA MET A 389 35.18 17.50 -6.57
C MET A 389 36.10 17.97 -5.44
N GLU A 390 35.55 18.24 -4.26
CA GLU A 390 36.30 18.62 -3.06
C GLU A 390 37.02 17.41 -2.44
N GLY A 391 36.54 16.19 -2.70
CA GLY A 391 37.08 14.95 -2.12
C GLY A 391 36.68 14.76 -0.66
N GLU A 392 35.66 15.48 -0.19
CA GLU A 392 35.18 15.50 1.19
C GLU A 392 33.66 15.29 1.25
N THR A 393 33.19 14.70 2.34
CA THR A 393 31.75 14.57 2.61
C THR A 393 31.15 15.94 2.92
N ALA A 394 30.02 16.28 2.28
CA ALA A 394 29.27 17.50 2.58
C ALA A 394 28.31 17.27 3.76
N ILE A 395 28.35 18.13 4.76
CA ILE A 395 27.40 18.12 5.90
C ILE A 395 26.34 19.19 5.70
N VAL A 396 25.07 18.79 5.65
CA VAL A 396 23.89 19.62 5.48
C VAL A 396 22.85 19.21 6.53
N PRO A 397 22.92 19.76 7.75
CA PRO A 397 21.93 19.50 8.79
C PRO A 397 20.53 20.02 8.36
N PRO A 398 19.43 19.43 8.88
CA PRO A 398 18.08 19.92 8.61
C PRO A 398 17.93 21.38 9.04
N PHE A 399 17.24 22.19 8.22
CA PHE A 399 17.05 23.64 8.43
C PHE A 399 18.34 24.47 8.36
N GLN A 400 19.44 23.90 7.89
CA GLN A 400 20.74 24.58 7.73
C GLN A 400 21.29 24.40 6.31
N ALA A 401 20.41 24.23 5.30
CA ALA A 401 20.82 24.16 3.92
C ALA A 401 21.54 25.45 3.47
N PRO A 402 22.62 25.33 2.67
CA PRO A 402 23.22 26.49 2.03
C PRO A 402 22.24 27.13 1.04
N SER A 403 22.25 28.46 1.01
CA SER A 403 21.51 29.25 0.03
C SER A 403 21.94 28.96 -1.40
N ALA A 404 21.08 29.35 -2.36
CA ALA A 404 21.39 29.26 -3.79
C ALA A 404 22.73 29.90 -4.14
N ASP A 405 22.99 31.12 -3.65
CA ASP A 405 24.23 31.86 -3.94
C ASP A 405 25.48 31.15 -3.37
N GLN A 406 25.39 30.61 -2.16
CA GLN A 406 26.48 29.83 -1.55
C GLN A 406 26.78 28.57 -2.35
N LEU A 407 25.75 27.89 -2.86
CA LEU A 407 25.91 26.72 -3.73
C LEU A 407 26.53 27.09 -5.08
N ARG A 408 26.11 28.20 -5.70
CA ARG A 408 26.71 28.72 -6.95
C ARG A 408 28.19 29.06 -6.76
N GLU A 409 28.54 29.74 -5.67
CA GLU A 409 29.92 30.08 -5.33
C GLU A 409 30.78 28.81 -5.15
N ARG A 410 30.24 27.78 -4.48
CA ARG A 410 30.92 26.49 -4.31
C ARG A 410 31.08 25.74 -5.63
N LEU A 411 30.07 25.75 -6.51
CA LEU A 411 30.18 25.16 -7.85
C LEU A 411 31.32 25.80 -8.65
N GLN A 412 31.37 27.14 -8.67
CA GLN A 412 32.45 27.87 -9.34
C GLN A 412 33.82 27.52 -8.75
N LYS A 413 33.96 27.49 -7.42
CA LYS A 413 35.20 27.09 -6.74
C LYS A 413 35.62 25.66 -7.06
N ALA A 414 34.65 24.76 -7.23
CA ALA A 414 34.88 23.37 -7.63
C ALA A 414 35.12 23.18 -9.14
N GLY A 415 35.09 24.24 -9.94
CA GLY A 415 35.26 24.17 -11.41
C GLY A 415 34.05 23.57 -12.14
N LEU A 416 32.88 23.60 -11.52
CA LEU A 416 31.62 23.10 -12.07
C LEU A 416 30.77 24.26 -12.62
N PRO A 417 29.82 23.99 -13.55
CA PRO A 417 28.90 25.00 -14.06
C PRO A 417 28.13 25.69 -12.92
N GLU A 418 28.07 27.02 -12.95
CA GLU A 418 27.42 27.83 -11.90
C GLU A 418 25.90 27.59 -11.82
N ASP A 419 25.27 27.21 -12.93
CA ASP A 419 23.86 26.81 -12.97
C ASP A 419 23.61 25.37 -12.48
N GLY A 420 24.68 24.63 -12.15
CA GLY A 420 24.62 23.25 -11.67
C GLY A 420 24.16 22.23 -12.71
N MET A 421 23.98 22.65 -13.97
CA MET A 421 23.46 21.80 -15.06
C MET A 421 24.57 21.43 -16.05
N GLU A 422 24.37 20.34 -16.80
CA GLU A 422 25.34 19.84 -17.76
C GLU A 422 24.68 19.36 -19.05
N THR A 423 25.34 19.56 -20.20
CA THR A 423 24.85 19.06 -21.49
C THR A 423 25.23 17.59 -21.68
N LEU A 424 24.24 16.71 -21.58
CA LEU A 424 24.40 15.27 -21.76
C LEU A 424 24.45 14.86 -23.25
N THR A 425 24.89 13.63 -23.51
CA THR A 425 24.96 13.03 -24.85
C THR A 425 24.28 11.67 -24.93
N PHE A 426 23.81 11.28 -26.12
CA PHE A 426 23.26 9.95 -26.42
C PHE A 426 24.35 8.88 -26.53
N GLY A 427 24.79 8.32 -25.40
CA GLY A 427 25.98 7.47 -25.38
C GLY A 427 27.29 8.28 -25.43
N PRO A 428 28.46 7.64 -25.29
CA PRO A 428 29.73 8.34 -25.02
C PRO A 428 30.22 9.24 -26.17
N ASN A 429 29.83 8.93 -27.41
CA ASN A 429 30.14 9.72 -28.61
C ASN A 429 28.87 10.18 -29.34
N GLY A 430 27.76 10.27 -28.59
CA GLY A 430 26.44 10.61 -29.10
C GLY A 430 26.29 12.04 -29.55
N LYS A 431 25.14 12.32 -30.17
CA LYS A 431 24.65 13.70 -30.29
C LYS A 431 24.34 14.24 -28.90
N LYS A 432 24.57 15.54 -28.71
CA LYS A 432 24.16 16.26 -27.50
C LYS A 432 22.63 16.29 -27.42
N LEU A 433 22.11 16.26 -26.20
CA LEU A 433 20.72 16.64 -25.94
C LEU A 433 20.53 18.12 -26.25
N ASP A 434 19.30 18.52 -26.60
CA ASP A 434 19.05 19.88 -27.07
C ASP A 434 19.23 20.94 -25.96
N ARG A 435 19.00 20.58 -24.68
CA ARG A 435 19.13 21.44 -23.49
C ARG A 435 20.06 20.82 -22.43
N PRO A 436 20.70 21.64 -21.57
CA PRO A 436 21.41 21.15 -20.38
C PRO A 436 20.42 20.59 -19.35
N SER A 437 20.91 19.66 -18.53
CA SER A 437 20.10 18.93 -17.55
C SER A 437 20.76 18.91 -16.18
N THR A 438 19.95 18.82 -15.12
CA THR A 438 20.49 18.53 -13.79
C THR A 438 20.91 17.07 -13.71
N VAL A 439 22.17 16.87 -13.34
CA VAL A 439 22.79 15.57 -13.15
C VAL A 439 23.70 15.65 -11.93
N GLY A 440 23.69 14.64 -11.07
CA GLY A 440 24.50 14.65 -9.85
C GLY A 440 24.35 13.41 -8.98
N TRP A 441 25.07 13.35 -7.87
CA TRP A 441 25.16 12.16 -7.03
C TRP A 441 24.10 12.22 -5.95
N VAL A 442 23.18 11.27 -5.96
CA VAL A 442 22.04 11.17 -5.03
C VAL A 442 22.11 9.82 -4.32
N TYR A 443 21.74 9.78 -3.04
CA TYR A 443 21.76 8.55 -2.26
C TYR A 443 20.47 7.74 -2.43
N TRP A 444 20.56 6.59 -3.10
CA TRP A 444 19.43 5.70 -3.41
C TRP A 444 19.58 4.34 -2.71
N GLY A 445 18.46 3.75 -2.30
CA GLY A 445 18.40 2.40 -1.73
C GLY A 445 17.38 1.51 -2.43
N LYS A 446 17.70 0.21 -2.46
CA LYS A 446 16.78 -0.85 -2.90
C LYS A 446 15.89 -1.27 -1.73
N THR A 447 14.58 -1.31 -1.95
CA THR A 447 13.61 -1.65 -0.88
C THR A 447 13.40 -3.17 -0.79
N VAL A 448 12.78 -3.64 0.29
CA VAL A 448 12.27 -5.02 0.44
C VAL A 448 11.21 -5.41 -0.59
N HIS A 449 10.71 -4.46 -1.39
CA HIS A 449 9.69 -4.70 -2.40
C HIS A 449 10.32 -5.11 -3.73
N ILE A 450 10.84 -6.34 -3.77
CA ILE A 450 11.47 -6.94 -4.95
C ILE A 450 10.44 -7.65 -5.86
N ALA A 451 10.71 -7.70 -7.16
CA ALA A 451 9.83 -8.29 -8.17
C ALA A 451 9.55 -9.77 -7.88
N LEU A 452 10.60 -10.50 -7.48
CA LEU A 452 10.56 -11.91 -7.14
C LEU A 452 9.51 -12.26 -6.07
N ASP A 453 9.38 -11.46 -5.01
CA ASP A 453 8.41 -11.73 -3.94
C ASP A 453 6.97 -11.44 -4.37
N LYS A 454 6.81 -10.57 -5.37
CA LYS A 454 5.51 -10.11 -5.85
C LYS A 454 4.94 -11.00 -6.94
N LEU A 455 5.78 -11.69 -7.71
CA LEU A 455 5.36 -12.72 -8.66
C LEU A 455 4.74 -13.90 -7.90
N LYS A 456 3.41 -14.03 -8.02
CA LYS A 456 2.62 -15.08 -7.40
C LYS A 456 1.71 -15.68 -8.45
N VAL A 457 1.87 -16.96 -8.75
CA VAL A 457 1.06 -17.64 -9.74
C VAL A 457 0.58 -18.99 -9.23
N SER A 458 -0.58 -19.41 -9.73
CA SER A 458 -1.09 -20.76 -9.54
C SER A 458 -0.43 -21.66 -10.58
N GLU A 459 0.59 -22.45 -10.24
CA GLU A 459 1.16 -23.47 -11.14
C GLU A 459 0.39 -24.79 -10.99
N PRO A 460 -0.38 -25.24 -12.00
CA PRO A 460 -1.18 -26.44 -11.86
C PRO A 460 -0.47 -27.74 -12.24
N ILE A 461 0.64 -27.67 -12.98
CA ILE A 461 1.33 -28.84 -13.57
C ILE A 461 2.54 -29.28 -12.73
N ILE A 462 3.08 -28.40 -11.88
CA ILE A 462 4.26 -28.67 -11.05
C ILE A 462 3.81 -28.64 -9.58
N HIS A 463 3.52 -29.81 -9.02
CA HIS A 463 2.98 -29.99 -7.66
C HIS A 463 3.93 -29.58 -6.51
N GLU A 464 5.13 -29.08 -6.79
CA GLU A 464 6.16 -28.78 -5.79
C GLU A 464 6.17 -27.31 -5.33
N ALA A 465 5.43 -26.40 -6.00
CA ALA A 465 5.36 -24.98 -5.64
C ALA A 465 4.06 -24.62 -4.90
N PRO A 466 4.09 -23.68 -3.93
CA PRO A 466 2.87 -23.18 -3.29
C PRO A 466 1.96 -22.49 -4.32
N ILE A 467 0.72 -22.93 -4.41
CA ILE A 467 -0.27 -22.42 -5.36
C ILE A 467 -0.86 -21.11 -4.84
N TYR A 468 -0.75 -20.04 -5.64
CA TYR A 468 -1.32 -18.73 -5.31
C TYR A 468 -2.48 -18.37 -6.24
N HIS A 469 -3.69 -18.36 -5.70
CA HIS A 469 -4.90 -17.93 -6.41
C HIS A 469 -5.20 -16.46 -6.15
N GLN A 470 -5.37 -15.67 -7.21
CA GLN A 470 -5.83 -14.29 -7.10
C GLN A 470 -7.34 -14.24 -6.88
N GLY A 471 -7.80 -13.28 -6.08
CA GLY A 471 -9.20 -13.14 -5.72
C GLY A 471 -9.84 -11.86 -6.24
N LEU A 472 -11.15 -11.93 -6.45
CA LEU A 472 -12.01 -10.77 -6.67
C LEU A 472 -13.03 -10.70 -5.55
N GLY A 473 -13.31 -9.48 -5.08
CA GLY A 473 -14.29 -9.21 -4.05
C GLY A 473 -15.57 -8.58 -4.61
N GLU A 474 -16.32 -7.96 -3.71
CA GLU A 474 -17.64 -7.40 -3.97
C GLU A 474 -17.59 -6.19 -4.92
N LEU A 475 -16.57 -5.33 -4.81
CA LEU A 475 -16.41 -4.16 -5.68
C LEU A 475 -16.07 -4.57 -7.13
N GLU A 476 -15.18 -5.57 -7.27
CA GLU A 476 -14.82 -6.15 -8.55
C GLU A 476 -16.03 -6.83 -9.21
N TYR A 477 -16.82 -7.56 -8.42
CA TYR A 477 -18.08 -8.14 -8.87
C TYR A 477 -19.02 -7.07 -9.46
N TYR A 478 -19.29 -5.99 -8.71
CA TYR A 478 -20.19 -4.93 -9.19
C TYR A 478 -19.64 -4.24 -10.44
N THR A 479 -18.33 -4.02 -10.51
CA THR A 479 -17.69 -3.41 -11.69
C THR A 479 -17.90 -4.27 -12.93
N LEU A 480 -17.57 -5.56 -12.86
CA LEU A 480 -17.76 -6.50 -13.97
C LEU A 480 -19.24 -6.68 -14.35
N ARG A 481 -20.13 -6.69 -13.36
CA ARG A 481 -21.59 -6.79 -13.59
C ARG A 481 -22.12 -5.57 -14.31
N ASN A 482 -21.73 -4.37 -13.89
CA ASN A 482 -22.19 -3.11 -14.50
C ASN A 482 -21.71 -2.94 -15.95
N ILE A 483 -20.64 -3.64 -16.34
CA ILE A 483 -20.17 -3.70 -17.73
C ILE A 483 -20.65 -4.94 -18.49
N SER A 484 -21.58 -5.70 -17.91
CA SER A 484 -22.17 -6.91 -18.49
C SER A 484 -21.17 -8.02 -18.82
N ALA A 485 -20.06 -8.12 -18.06
CA ALA A 485 -19.07 -9.19 -18.21
C ALA A 485 -19.50 -10.45 -17.43
N PHE A 486 -20.65 -11.02 -17.80
CA PHE A 486 -21.30 -12.11 -17.06
C PHE A 486 -20.59 -13.45 -17.20
N GLU A 487 -20.01 -13.74 -18.36
CA GLU A 487 -19.28 -15.00 -18.56
C GLU A 487 -17.97 -15.02 -17.77
N THR A 488 -17.30 -13.87 -17.69
CA THR A 488 -16.15 -13.62 -16.83
C THR A 488 -16.52 -13.83 -15.36
N LEU A 489 -17.66 -13.28 -14.91
CA LEU A 489 -18.16 -13.45 -13.54
C LEU A 489 -18.49 -14.91 -13.21
N ARG A 490 -19.19 -15.62 -14.12
CA ARG A 490 -19.51 -17.04 -13.95
C ARG A 490 -18.25 -17.87 -13.89
N GLU A 491 -17.29 -17.58 -14.76
CA GLU A 491 -16.03 -18.31 -14.77
C GLU A 491 -15.26 -18.05 -13.47
N HIS A 492 -15.24 -16.81 -12.97
CA HIS A 492 -14.50 -16.43 -11.76
C HIS A 492 -15.11 -16.98 -10.47
N PHE A 493 -16.40 -16.78 -10.25
CA PHE A 493 -17.09 -17.17 -9.03
C PHE A 493 -17.61 -18.62 -9.04
N ASN A 494 -17.48 -19.32 -10.17
CA ASN A 494 -17.89 -20.71 -10.31
C ASN A 494 -16.81 -21.61 -10.92
N THR A 495 -16.60 -21.53 -12.24
CA THR A 495 -15.82 -22.52 -13.01
C THR A 495 -14.36 -22.63 -12.58
N ARG A 496 -13.70 -21.49 -12.34
CA ARG A 496 -12.30 -21.41 -11.88
C ARG A 496 -12.17 -21.23 -10.37
N ALA A 497 -13.27 -21.15 -9.62
CA ALA A 497 -13.23 -20.87 -8.20
C ALA A 497 -12.48 -21.98 -7.44
N SER A 498 -11.45 -21.61 -6.68
CA SER A 498 -10.54 -22.56 -6.02
C SER A 498 -11.21 -23.36 -4.91
N THR A 499 -12.37 -22.92 -4.44
CA THR A 499 -13.18 -23.58 -3.41
C THR A 499 -14.26 -24.49 -3.98
N ARG A 500 -14.31 -24.67 -5.31
CA ARG A 500 -15.21 -25.63 -5.95
C ARG A 500 -14.76 -27.06 -5.67
N ILE A 501 -15.71 -27.98 -5.51
CA ILE A 501 -15.43 -29.37 -5.12
C ILE A 501 -14.52 -30.13 -6.10
N ASP A 502 -14.58 -29.76 -7.38
CA ASP A 502 -13.78 -30.34 -8.47
C ASP A 502 -12.66 -29.40 -8.95
N ALA A 503 -12.34 -28.32 -8.20
CA ALA A 503 -11.40 -27.29 -8.65
C ALA A 503 -10.01 -27.83 -8.98
N GLU A 504 -9.51 -28.81 -8.21
CA GLU A 504 -8.20 -29.44 -8.44
C GLU A 504 -8.11 -30.20 -9.77
N THR A 505 -9.25 -30.63 -10.33
CA THR A 505 -9.32 -31.33 -11.63
C THR A 505 -9.34 -30.38 -12.83
N LEU A 506 -9.49 -29.07 -12.59
CA LEU A 506 -9.65 -28.10 -13.67
C LEU A 506 -8.47 -28.07 -14.64
N PRO A 507 -7.20 -28.14 -14.20
CA PRO A 507 -6.07 -28.19 -15.12
C PRO A 507 -6.06 -29.43 -16.02
N ASP A 508 -6.42 -30.59 -15.49
CA ASP A 508 -6.54 -31.83 -16.27
C ASP A 508 -7.67 -31.72 -17.29
N ARG A 509 -8.79 -31.09 -16.91
CA ARG A 509 -9.91 -30.83 -17.83
C ARG A 509 -9.53 -29.90 -18.98
N VAL A 510 -8.74 -28.86 -18.71
CA VAL A 510 -8.18 -27.97 -19.76
C VAL A 510 -7.22 -28.75 -20.67
N THR A 511 -6.42 -29.65 -20.11
CA THR A 511 -5.51 -30.51 -20.88
C THR A 511 -6.28 -31.51 -21.76
N ALA A 512 -7.40 -32.03 -21.25
CA ALA A 512 -8.20 -33.05 -21.94
C ALA A 512 -9.07 -32.50 -23.08
N GLY A 513 -9.48 -31.23 -23.04
CA GLY A 513 -10.49 -30.73 -23.97
C GLY A 513 -10.83 -29.26 -23.83
N THR A 514 -11.95 -28.87 -24.43
CA THR A 514 -12.52 -27.53 -24.26
C THR A 514 -13.31 -27.52 -22.95
N VAL A 515 -13.17 -26.45 -22.15
CA VAL A 515 -13.89 -26.30 -20.89
C VAL A 515 -15.12 -25.44 -21.11
N GLU A 516 -16.27 -25.94 -20.67
CA GLU A 516 -17.53 -25.19 -20.60
C GLU A 516 -17.74 -24.62 -19.18
N GLN A 517 -18.65 -23.65 -19.07
CA GLN A 517 -19.05 -23.10 -17.77
C GLN A 517 -19.59 -24.19 -16.85
N ALA A 518 -19.15 -24.18 -15.60
CA ALA A 518 -19.59 -25.16 -14.63
C ALA A 518 -21.08 -24.99 -14.28
N VAL A 519 -21.78 -26.11 -14.11
CA VAL A 519 -23.17 -26.12 -13.67
C VAL A 519 -23.30 -25.68 -12.19
N PRO A 520 -24.46 -25.13 -11.78
CA PRO A 520 -24.77 -24.89 -10.38
C PRO A 520 -24.57 -26.13 -9.49
N PRO A 521 -24.31 -25.94 -8.19
CA PRO A 521 -24.19 -24.65 -7.50
C PRO A 521 -22.79 -24.03 -7.62
N THR A 522 -22.68 -22.71 -7.41
CA THR A 522 -21.38 -22.09 -7.06
C THR A 522 -20.89 -22.58 -5.69
N PRO A 523 -19.58 -22.44 -5.38
CA PRO A 523 -19.06 -22.74 -4.06
C PRO A 523 -19.68 -21.88 -2.95
N MET A 524 -19.98 -20.60 -3.24
CA MET A 524 -20.62 -19.70 -2.28
C MET A 524 -22.03 -20.17 -1.94
N PHE A 525 -22.82 -20.55 -2.95
CA PHE A 525 -24.16 -21.08 -2.72
C PHE A 525 -24.13 -22.44 -2.03
N ALA A 526 -23.17 -23.31 -2.36
CA ALA A 526 -22.97 -24.58 -1.65
C ALA A 526 -22.65 -24.35 -0.15
N LYS A 527 -21.77 -23.38 0.16
CA LYS A 527 -21.46 -22.99 1.55
C LYS A 527 -22.70 -22.44 2.26
N LEU A 528 -23.48 -21.58 1.59
CA LEU A 528 -24.75 -21.07 2.13
C LEU A 528 -25.70 -22.21 2.50
N LYS A 529 -25.89 -23.20 1.61
CA LYS A 529 -26.73 -24.38 1.90
C LYS A 529 -26.23 -25.14 3.13
N GLY A 530 -24.92 -25.31 3.28
CA GLY A 530 -24.32 -25.94 4.46
C GLY A 530 -24.61 -25.17 5.76
N ARG A 531 -24.42 -23.84 5.75
CA ARG A 531 -24.71 -22.98 6.91
C ARG A 531 -26.20 -22.94 7.24
N LEU A 532 -27.09 -22.91 6.24
CA LEU A 532 -28.54 -23.02 6.45
C LEU A 532 -28.91 -24.38 7.04
N SER A 533 -28.34 -25.47 6.51
CA SER A 533 -28.59 -26.84 7.02
C SER A 533 -28.22 -26.95 8.49
N ALA A 534 -27.08 -26.39 8.91
CA ALA A 534 -26.68 -26.38 10.32
C ALA A 534 -27.65 -25.63 11.25
N ALA A 535 -28.42 -24.67 10.71
CA ALA A 535 -29.49 -23.98 11.40
C ALA A 535 -30.87 -24.69 11.33
N GLY A 536 -30.95 -25.87 10.73
CA GLY A 536 -32.23 -26.58 10.52
C GLY A 536 -33.07 -26.03 9.36
N LEU A 537 -32.42 -25.40 8.37
CA LEU A 537 -33.05 -24.84 7.18
C LEU A 537 -32.47 -25.47 5.92
N HIS A 538 -33.33 -25.95 5.02
CA HIS A 538 -32.90 -26.51 3.74
C HIS A 538 -33.30 -25.58 2.60
N ALA A 539 -32.35 -25.31 1.71
CA ALA A 539 -32.58 -24.61 0.45
C ALA A 539 -32.44 -25.62 -0.70
N ASN A 540 -33.57 -25.98 -1.30
CA ASN A 540 -33.63 -26.93 -2.41
C ASN A 540 -33.66 -26.17 -3.73
N PHE A 541 -32.74 -26.53 -4.62
CA PHE A 541 -32.61 -25.96 -5.96
C PHE A 541 -33.18 -26.93 -6.98
N ASP A 542 -34.15 -26.46 -7.77
CA ASP A 542 -34.81 -27.19 -8.85
C ASP A 542 -34.84 -26.29 -10.10
N ASP A 543 -34.03 -26.65 -11.10
CA ASP A 543 -33.77 -25.92 -12.35
C ASP A 543 -33.51 -24.40 -12.21
N ASP A 544 -34.58 -23.60 -12.09
CA ASP A 544 -34.56 -22.13 -12.05
C ASP A 544 -35.15 -21.55 -10.75
N LYS A 545 -35.45 -22.38 -9.74
CA LYS A 545 -36.11 -21.94 -8.51
C LYS A 545 -35.41 -22.44 -7.25
N LEU A 546 -35.54 -21.67 -6.18
CA LEU A 546 -35.20 -22.10 -4.83
C LEU A 546 -36.44 -22.19 -3.96
N THR A 547 -36.55 -23.30 -3.23
CA THR A 547 -37.53 -23.46 -2.16
C THR A 547 -36.82 -23.59 -0.83
N PHE A 548 -37.43 -23.03 0.22
CA PHE A 548 -36.88 -23.06 1.57
C PHE A 548 -37.85 -23.78 2.50
N GLN A 549 -37.33 -24.62 3.38
CA GLN A 549 -38.15 -25.34 4.36
C GLN A 549 -37.35 -25.62 5.64
N PHE A 550 -38.06 -25.72 6.76
CA PHE A 550 -37.49 -26.28 7.98
C PHE A 550 -37.33 -27.78 7.82
N ALA A 551 -36.13 -28.28 8.11
CA ALA A 551 -35.83 -29.69 8.07
C ALA A 551 -34.63 -29.99 8.98
N ARG A 552 -34.51 -31.26 9.36
CA ARG A 552 -33.41 -31.73 10.19
C ARG A 552 -32.05 -31.31 9.61
N PRO A 553 -31.08 -30.79 10.39
CA PRO A 553 -29.74 -30.58 9.88
C PRO A 553 -29.17 -31.86 9.25
N ALA A 554 -28.47 -31.71 8.13
CA ALA A 554 -27.83 -32.86 7.47
C ALA A 554 -26.58 -33.31 8.25
N GLY A 555 -26.40 -34.63 8.40
CA GLY A 555 -25.25 -35.23 9.08
C GLY A 555 -25.45 -35.35 10.59
N ASP A 556 -24.34 -35.40 11.32
CA ASP A 556 -24.33 -35.44 12.78
C ASP A 556 -24.74 -34.07 13.37
N THR A 557 -25.43 -34.12 14.51
CA THR A 557 -26.01 -32.94 15.17
C THR A 557 -25.63 -32.86 16.64
N LEU A 558 -25.53 -31.65 17.17
CA LEU A 558 -25.53 -31.39 18.60
C LEU A 558 -26.99 -31.30 19.06
N HIS A 559 -27.42 -32.25 19.88
CA HIS A 559 -28.69 -32.14 20.59
C HIS A 559 -28.55 -31.13 21.73
N LEU A 560 -29.48 -30.17 21.78
CA LEU A 560 -29.56 -29.20 22.86
C LEU A 560 -30.17 -29.87 24.10
N ALA A 561 -29.73 -29.43 25.27
CA ALA A 561 -30.17 -29.98 26.55
C ALA A 561 -31.69 -29.90 26.77
N GLN A 562 -32.36 -28.98 26.07
CA GLN A 562 -33.82 -28.91 25.91
C GLN A 562 -34.18 -28.07 24.67
N PRO A 563 -35.42 -28.16 24.14
CA PRO A 563 -35.89 -27.27 23.08
C PRO A 563 -35.86 -25.79 23.49
N VAL A 564 -35.39 -24.92 22.61
CA VAL A 564 -35.34 -23.46 22.81
C VAL A 564 -35.89 -22.72 21.58
N PRO A 565 -36.31 -21.44 21.72
CA PRO A 565 -36.75 -20.66 20.56
C PRO A 565 -35.64 -20.52 19.51
N HIS A 566 -36.00 -20.68 18.24
CA HIS A 566 -35.07 -20.55 17.12
C HIS A 566 -34.53 -19.11 17.02
N PRO A 567 -33.20 -18.88 17.01
CA PRO A 567 -32.63 -17.52 17.07
C PRO A 567 -33.06 -16.59 15.93
N TRP A 568 -33.24 -17.11 14.71
CA TRP A 568 -33.71 -16.30 13.58
C TRP A 568 -35.24 -16.19 13.45
N LEU A 569 -36.01 -16.99 14.19
CA LEU A 569 -37.48 -16.99 14.13
C LEU A 569 -38.07 -17.55 15.43
N HIS A 570 -38.23 -16.69 16.43
CA HIS A 570 -38.66 -17.10 17.78
C HIS A 570 -40.01 -17.82 17.87
N ALA A 571 -40.84 -17.75 16.82
CA ALA A 571 -42.09 -18.51 16.74
C ALA A 571 -41.89 -20.02 16.50
N GLN A 572 -40.67 -20.44 16.16
CA GLN A 572 -40.27 -21.84 16.00
C GLN A 572 -39.36 -22.26 17.15
N THR A 573 -39.33 -23.56 17.44
CA THR A 573 -38.42 -24.16 18.42
C THR A 573 -37.38 -25.03 17.73
N ILE A 574 -36.18 -25.07 18.28
CA ILE A 574 -35.08 -25.92 17.83
C ILE A 574 -34.52 -26.70 19.03
N ASP A 575 -34.23 -27.97 18.82
CA ASP A 575 -33.71 -28.91 19.81
C ASP A 575 -32.39 -29.57 19.36
N GLU A 576 -31.94 -29.31 18.13
CA GLU A 576 -30.64 -29.75 17.62
C GLU A 576 -30.08 -28.77 16.58
N VAL A 577 -28.75 -28.69 16.50
CA VAL A 577 -28.03 -27.87 15.50
C VAL A 577 -26.98 -28.72 14.79
N GLY A 578 -26.60 -28.34 13.57
CA GLY A 578 -25.51 -28.99 12.86
C GLY A 578 -24.14 -28.69 13.47
N ILE A 579 -23.19 -29.59 13.25
CA ILE A 579 -21.82 -29.45 13.76
C ILE A 579 -21.02 -28.44 12.91
N CYS A 580 -20.35 -27.49 13.56
CA CYS A 580 -19.43 -26.52 12.92
C CYS A 580 -18.21 -26.27 13.81
N GLU A 581 -17.31 -27.25 13.91
CA GLU A 581 -16.12 -27.20 14.79
C GLU A 581 -15.12 -26.08 14.46
N ASP A 582 -15.25 -25.50 13.27
CA ASP A 582 -14.51 -24.33 12.78
C ASP A 582 -14.89 -23.03 13.52
N LEU A 583 -16.06 -22.98 14.16
CA LEU A 583 -16.54 -21.81 14.90
C LEU A 583 -16.25 -21.94 16.39
N SER A 584 -15.61 -20.93 16.98
CA SER A 584 -15.38 -20.86 18.44
C SER A 584 -16.69 -20.88 19.24
N GLU A 585 -17.72 -20.25 18.69
CA GLU A 585 -19.06 -20.13 19.22
C GLU A 585 -19.75 -21.49 19.30
N TYR A 586 -19.45 -22.40 18.35
CA TYR A 586 -19.92 -23.78 18.42
C TYR A 586 -19.32 -24.51 19.62
N ARG A 587 -18.02 -24.35 19.89
CA ARG A 587 -17.38 -24.98 21.07
C ARG A 587 -17.97 -24.43 22.37
N ALA A 588 -18.17 -23.11 22.45
CA ALA A 588 -18.83 -22.49 23.59
C ALA A 588 -20.27 -22.98 23.78
N LEU A 589 -20.99 -23.25 22.69
CA LEU A 589 -22.32 -23.85 22.71
C LEU A 589 -22.30 -25.29 23.22
N VAL A 590 -21.34 -26.12 22.77
CA VAL A 590 -21.14 -27.48 23.26
C VAL A 590 -20.90 -27.48 24.77
N ASP A 591 -19.98 -26.65 25.26
CA ASP A 591 -19.65 -26.56 26.69
C ASP A 591 -20.87 -26.22 27.55
N VAL A 592 -21.65 -25.22 27.13
CA VAL A 592 -22.87 -24.82 27.85
C VAL A 592 -23.95 -25.88 27.75
N THR A 593 -24.07 -26.58 26.61
CA THR A 593 -25.04 -27.67 26.40
C THR A 593 -24.74 -28.85 27.32
N THR A 594 -23.49 -29.34 27.35
CA THR A 594 -23.07 -30.42 28.25
C THR A 594 -23.23 -30.04 29.72
N ARG A 595 -22.97 -28.77 30.08
CA ARG A 595 -23.23 -28.28 31.44
C ARG A 595 -24.72 -28.29 31.77
N ALA A 596 -25.57 -27.83 30.85
CA ALA A 596 -27.01 -27.82 31.03
C ALA A 596 -27.58 -29.24 31.20
N GLU A 597 -27.15 -30.19 30.38
CA GLU A 597 -27.52 -31.62 30.49
C GLU A 597 -27.20 -32.19 31.87
N ARG A 598 -25.97 -31.95 32.37
CA ARG A 598 -25.55 -32.38 33.71
C ARG A 598 -26.37 -31.72 34.81
N MET A 599 -26.75 -30.46 34.64
CA MET A 599 -27.56 -29.75 35.63
C MET A 599 -29.00 -30.27 35.67
N PHE A 600 -29.60 -30.56 34.51
CA PHE A 600 -30.95 -31.14 34.44
C PHE A 600 -30.98 -32.58 34.93
N ALA A 601 -29.92 -33.35 34.72
CA ALA A 601 -29.82 -34.73 35.21
C ALA A 601 -29.67 -34.83 36.75
N ASN A 602 -29.30 -33.76 37.45
CA ASN A 602 -28.97 -33.76 38.88
C ASN A 602 -29.91 -32.86 39.73
N ASP A 603 -31.09 -32.50 39.23
CA ASP A 603 -32.10 -31.68 39.95
C ASP A 603 -31.51 -30.37 40.53
N ALA A 604 -30.72 -29.64 39.73
CA ALA A 604 -30.10 -28.39 40.17
C ALA A 604 -31.15 -27.29 40.53
N PRO A 605 -30.82 -26.37 41.46
CA PRO A 605 -31.73 -25.29 41.87
C PRO A 605 -32.30 -24.47 40.70
N GLU A 606 -33.59 -24.12 40.77
CA GLU A 606 -34.34 -23.43 39.70
C GLU A 606 -33.66 -22.15 39.19
N SER A 607 -33.05 -21.35 40.09
CA SER A 607 -32.32 -20.14 39.73
C SER A 607 -31.09 -20.39 38.85
N LEU A 608 -30.35 -21.48 39.12
CA LEU A 608 -29.17 -21.89 38.35
C LEU A 608 -29.59 -22.53 37.01
N THR A 609 -30.69 -23.28 37.00
CA THR A 609 -31.33 -23.83 35.81
C THR A 609 -31.77 -22.70 34.86
N LEU A 610 -32.49 -21.68 35.36
CA LEU A 610 -32.91 -20.51 34.59
C LEU A 610 -31.71 -19.70 34.05
N GLN A 611 -30.68 -19.49 34.85
CA GLN A 611 -29.46 -18.81 34.42
C GLN A 611 -28.74 -19.59 33.31
N THR A 612 -28.66 -20.91 33.44
CA THR A 612 -27.99 -21.79 32.47
C THR A 612 -28.79 -21.86 31.17
N LEU A 613 -30.12 -21.86 31.23
CA LEU A 613 -30.98 -21.74 30.05
C LEU A 613 -30.82 -20.42 29.32
N LYS A 614 -30.71 -19.31 30.06
CA LYS A 614 -30.40 -18.01 29.46
C LYS A 614 -29.04 -18.02 28.77
N GLN A 615 -28.03 -18.63 29.41
CA GLN A 615 -26.70 -18.80 28.82
C GLN A 615 -26.74 -19.68 27.57
N LEU A 616 -27.50 -20.77 27.58
CA LEU A 616 -27.69 -21.64 26.41
C LEU A 616 -28.31 -20.86 25.24
N GLN A 617 -29.38 -20.08 25.49
CA GLN A 617 -29.99 -19.23 24.48
C GLN A 617 -29.03 -18.16 23.94
N THR A 618 -28.22 -17.54 24.80
CA THR A 618 -27.21 -16.56 24.39
C THR A 618 -26.13 -17.20 23.52
N ARG A 619 -25.55 -18.35 23.92
CA ARG A 619 -24.54 -19.05 23.11
C ARG A 619 -25.11 -19.57 21.80
N LEU A 620 -26.37 -20.00 21.79
CA LEU A 620 -27.05 -20.41 20.57
C LEU A 620 -27.23 -19.21 19.62
N ALA A 621 -27.62 -18.04 20.12
CA ALA A 621 -27.72 -16.83 19.30
C ALA A 621 -26.36 -16.40 18.74
N GLU A 622 -25.31 -16.39 19.55
CA GLU A 622 -23.93 -16.10 19.10
C GLU A 622 -23.46 -17.10 18.03
N TYR A 623 -23.75 -18.39 18.21
CA TYR A 623 -23.49 -19.41 17.21
C TYR A 623 -24.22 -19.12 15.89
N PHE A 624 -25.51 -18.76 15.93
CA PHE A 624 -26.29 -18.41 14.74
C PHE A 624 -25.80 -17.13 14.05
N ASP A 625 -25.38 -16.12 14.81
CA ASP A 625 -24.79 -14.90 14.26
C ASP A 625 -23.45 -15.19 13.57
N ALA A 626 -22.64 -16.10 14.13
CA ALA A 626 -21.39 -16.58 13.51
C ALA A 626 -21.63 -17.52 12.32
N LEU A 627 -22.75 -18.24 12.31
CA LEU A 627 -23.07 -19.25 11.30
C LEU A 627 -23.40 -18.62 9.93
N LEU A 628 -24.14 -17.50 9.92
CA LEU A 628 -24.50 -16.81 8.70
C LEU A 628 -24.60 -15.29 8.89
N GLY A 629 -23.54 -14.58 8.49
CA GLY A 629 -23.47 -13.13 8.55
C GLY A 629 -23.61 -12.45 7.18
N PRO A 630 -23.66 -11.10 7.13
CA PRO A 630 -23.68 -10.35 5.86
C PRO A 630 -22.49 -10.61 4.95
N ALA A 631 -21.36 -11.08 5.48
CA ALA A 631 -20.17 -11.41 4.70
C ALA A 631 -20.35 -12.69 3.86
N ASP A 632 -21.16 -13.64 4.31
CA ASP A 632 -21.43 -14.89 3.58
C ASP A 632 -22.34 -14.69 2.37
N MET A 633 -22.99 -13.53 2.26
CA MET A 633 -23.80 -13.13 1.11
C MET A 633 -23.02 -12.28 0.08
N ARG A 634 -21.72 -12.02 0.30
CA ARG A 634 -20.89 -11.20 -0.59
C ARG A 634 -20.17 -12.06 -1.62
N PHE A 635 -20.09 -11.57 -2.85
CA PHE A 635 -19.28 -12.20 -3.89
C PHE A 635 -17.79 -12.11 -3.54
N THR A 636 -17.19 -13.27 -3.26
CA THR A 636 -15.76 -13.42 -3.03
C THR A 636 -15.30 -14.78 -3.51
N ALA A 637 -14.29 -14.79 -4.38
CA ALA A 637 -13.68 -16.02 -4.85
C ALA A 637 -12.22 -15.78 -5.24
N ARG A 638 -11.39 -16.79 -4.95
CA ARG A 638 -10.05 -16.93 -5.52
C ARG A 638 -10.11 -17.95 -6.66
N THR A 639 -9.26 -17.79 -7.68
CA THR A 639 -9.36 -18.62 -8.89
C THR A 639 -8.07 -19.27 -9.35
N PHE A 640 -8.21 -20.45 -9.95
CA PHE A 640 -7.20 -21.03 -10.84
C PHE A 640 -6.99 -20.16 -12.08
N PHE A 641 -5.92 -20.43 -12.82
CA PHE A 641 -5.57 -19.69 -14.03
C PHE A 641 -5.48 -18.17 -13.78
N SER A 642 -4.83 -17.83 -12.66
CA SER A 642 -4.54 -16.46 -12.28
C SER A 642 -3.12 -16.30 -11.75
N GLY A 643 -2.59 -15.10 -11.89
CA GLY A 643 -1.28 -14.70 -11.38
C GLY A 643 -1.25 -13.22 -11.05
N ARG A 644 -0.21 -12.76 -10.36
CA ARG A 644 0.01 -11.34 -10.05
C ARG A 644 1.51 -11.05 -10.08
N SER A 645 1.87 -9.86 -10.54
CA SER A 645 3.20 -9.29 -10.34
C SER A 645 3.15 -7.76 -10.34
N VAL A 646 4.31 -7.13 -10.19
CA VAL A 646 4.51 -5.67 -10.38
C VAL A 646 4.28 -5.31 -11.83
N ILE A 647 3.74 -4.11 -12.08
CA ILE A 647 3.67 -3.53 -13.42
C ILE A 647 4.88 -2.63 -13.69
N VAL A 648 5.41 -2.67 -14.91
CA VAL A 648 6.47 -1.77 -15.42
C VAL A 648 6.07 -1.21 -16.78
N PRO A 649 6.52 0.00 -17.16
CA PRO A 649 6.18 0.57 -18.45
C PRO A 649 6.90 -0.17 -19.58
N ASP A 650 6.22 -0.32 -20.70
CA ASP A 650 6.83 -0.74 -21.97
C ASP A 650 6.09 -0.10 -23.14
N ALA A 651 6.66 0.97 -23.69
CA ALA A 651 6.09 1.69 -24.83
C ALA A 651 6.36 1.00 -26.18
N GLU A 652 7.07 -0.14 -26.20
CA GLU A 652 7.31 -0.91 -27.42
C GLU A 652 6.18 -1.92 -27.69
N LEU A 653 5.36 -2.23 -26.68
CA LEU A 653 4.15 -3.02 -26.83
C LEU A 653 3.08 -2.25 -27.60
N ARG A 654 2.23 -2.96 -28.35
CA ARG A 654 0.95 -2.39 -28.78
C ARG A 654 0.05 -2.15 -27.56
N ALA A 655 -0.84 -1.17 -27.64
CA ALA A 655 -1.73 -0.78 -26.57
C ALA A 655 -2.66 -1.90 -26.13
N ASP A 656 -3.05 -2.80 -27.03
CA ASP A 656 -3.83 -4.00 -26.74
C ASP A 656 -2.99 -5.21 -26.34
N GLN A 657 -1.67 -5.05 -26.20
CA GLN A 657 -0.76 -6.09 -25.71
C GLN A 657 -0.38 -5.90 -24.25
N VAL A 658 -0.04 -7.00 -23.59
CA VAL A 658 0.54 -7.01 -22.24
C VAL A 658 1.70 -7.99 -22.19
N GLY A 659 2.83 -7.59 -21.65
CA GLY A 659 3.94 -8.49 -21.38
C GLY A 659 3.69 -9.30 -20.11
N ILE A 660 3.73 -10.63 -20.20
CA ILE A 660 3.50 -11.56 -19.11
C ILE A 660 4.80 -12.31 -18.77
N PRO A 661 5.21 -12.38 -17.49
CA PRO A 661 6.38 -13.14 -17.08
C PRO A 661 6.35 -14.58 -17.56
N GLU A 662 7.48 -15.12 -18.02
CA GLU A 662 7.56 -16.49 -18.55
C GLU A 662 7.00 -17.53 -17.56
N GLN A 663 7.33 -17.42 -16.27
CA GLN A 663 6.79 -18.33 -15.26
C GLN A 663 5.26 -18.28 -15.21
N MET A 664 4.69 -17.07 -15.30
CA MET A 664 3.25 -16.88 -15.33
C MET A 664 2.64 -17.42 -16.62
N ALA A 665 3.28 -17.20 -17.77
CA ALA A 665 2.83 -17.71 -19.06
C ALA A 665 2.73 -19.25 -19.04
N TRP A 666 3.77 -19.95 -18.58
CA TRP A 666 3.73 -21.41 -18.46
C TRP A 666 2.67 -21.91 -17.47
N ALA A 667 2.52 -21.24 -16.33
CA ALA A 667 1.53 -21.62 -15.33
C ALA A 667 0.09 -21.49 -15.85
N LEU A 668 -0.19 -20.44 -16.63
CA LEU A 668 -1.53 -20.15 -17.15
C LEU A 668 -1.85 -20.98 -18.40
N PHE A 669 -0.93 -21.05 -19.37
CA PHE A 669 -1.19 -21.64 -20.69
C PHE A 669 -0.66 -23.07 -20.84
N GLY A 670 0.21 -23.54 -19.95
CA GLY A 670 0.82 -24.88 -20.00
C GLY A 670 -0.17 -26.03 -20.23
N PRO A 671 -1.35 -26.06 -19.56
CA PRO A 671 -2.37 -27.07 -19.83
C PRO A 671 -2.88 -27.07 -21.29
N GLN A 672 -3.06 -25.88 -21.91
CA GLN A 672 -3.49 -25.76 -23.31
C GLN A 672 -2.37 -26.16 -24.28
N VAL A 673 -1.11 -25.85 -23.96
CA VAL A 673 0.06 -26.33 -24.71
C VAL A 673 0.12 -27.86 -24.67
N ALA A 674 -0.07 -28.46 -23.48
CA ALA A 674 -0.06 -29.91 -23.31
C ALA A 674 -1.18 -30.59 -24.12
N LYS A 675 -2.37 -29.98 -24.16
CA LYS A 675 -3.50 -30.42 -25.00
C LYS A 675 -3.13 -30.46 -26.47
N GLU A 676 -2.57 -29.39 -27.02
CA GLU A 676 -2.28 -29.28 -28.45
C GLU A 676 -1.05 -30.10 -28.88
N LEU A 677 -0.09 -30.33 -27.98
CA LEU A 677 1.02 -31.25 -28.23
C LEU A 677 0.65 -32.72 -28.04
N GLY A 678 -0.32 -33.02 -27.18
CA GLY A 678 -0.59 -34.37 -26.68
C GLY A 678 0.54 -34.94 -25.80
N ASN A 679 1.40 -34.08 -25.23
CA ASN A 679 2.60 -34.49 -24.48
C ASN A 679 2.96 -33.53 -23.33
N THR A 680 2.57 -33.87 -22.11
CA THR A 680 2.86 -33.08 -20.91
C THR A 680 4.36 -33.02 -20.55
N LYS A 681 5.16 -34.03 -20.95
CA LYS A 681 6.60 -34.05 -20.65
C LYS A 681 7.37 -32.96 -21.40
N GLU A 682 6.94 -32.62 -22.62
CA GLU A 682 7.55 -31.54 -23.38
C GLU A 682 7.27 -30.16 -22.78
N VAL A 683 6.10 -29.99 -22.17
CA VAL A 683 5.73 -28.78 -21.41
C VAL A 683 6.57 -28.68 -20.14
N GLN A 684 6.74 -29.78 -19.39
CA GLN A 684 7.59 -29.83 -18.20
C GLN A 684 9.07 -29.51 -18.54
N GLY A 685 9.55 -30.03 -19.68
CA GLY A 685 10.91 -29.77 -20.16
C GLY A 685 11.07 -28.45 -20.93
N LYS A 686 10.00 -27.68 -21.12
CA LYS A 686 9.97 -26.45 -21.94
C LYS A 686 10.71 -26.60 -23.27
N SER A 687 10.37 -27.64 -24.04
CA SER A 687 10.99 -27.89 -25.35
C SER A 687 10.78 -26.68 -26.29
N GLN A 688 11.67 -26.45 -27.26
CA GLN A 688 11.51 -25.34 -28.22
C GLN A 688 10.14 -25.39 -28.90
N ARG A 689 9.69 -26.58 -29.30
CA ARG A 689 8.37 -26.79 -29.90
C ARG A 689 7.22 -26.39 -28.97
N ALA A 690 7.34 -26.71 -27.67
CA ALA A 690 6.35 -26.30 -26.68
C ALA A 690 6.36 -24.78 -26.44
N THR A 691 7.53 -24.16 -26.46
CA THR A 691 7.70 -22.70 -26.36
C THR A 691 7.09 -21.98 -27.57
N ASP A 692 7.34 -22.47 -28.79
CA ASP A 692 6.76 -21.91 -30.02
C ASP A 692 5.22 -21.98 -29.98
N LEU A 693 4.68 -23.11 -29.50
CA LEU A 693 3.23 -23.29 -29.37
C LEU A 693 2.63 -22.45 -28.23
N LEU A 694 3.35 -22.26 -27.13
CA LEU A 694 2.96 -21.33 -26.07
C LEU A 694 2.80 -19.92 -26.62
N ASP A 695 3.78 -19.44 -27.39
CA ASP A 695 3.73 -18.11 -27.99
C ASP A 695 2.56 -18.01 -28.99
N GLU A 696 2.31 -19.05 -29.80
CA GLU A 696 1.17 -19.10 -30.73
C GLU A 696 -0.19 -19.07 -30.02
N LEU A 697 -0.32 -19.81 -28.91
CA LEU A 697 -1.50 -19.81 -28.06
C LEU A 697 -1.75 -18.45 -27.41
N MET A 698 -0.70 -17.83 -26.88
CA MET A 698 -0.76 -16.50 -26.29
C MET A 698 -1.22 -15.45 -27.31
N MET A 699 -0.68 -15.46 -28.53
CA MET A 699 -1.06 -14.51 -29.60
C MET A 699 -2.54 -14.56 -29.98
N ARG A 700 -3.21 -15.71 -29.85
CA ARG A 700 -4.64 -15.87 -30.18
C ARG A 700 -5.57 -15.87 -28.95
N SER A 701 -5.05 -15.58 -27.77
CA SER A 701 -5.80 -15.55 -26.52
C SER A 701 -5.88 -14.13 -25.96
N TRP A 702 -6.86 -13.91 -25.09
CA TRP A 702 -6.99 -12.71 -24.28
C TRP A 702 -6.77 -13.05 -22.81
N VAL A 703 -6.10 -12.15 -22.10
CA VAL A 703 -5.99 -12.16 -20.64
C VAL A 703 -6.58 -10.88 -20.07
N ILE A 704 -7.19 -10.96 -18.89
CA ILE A 704 -7.79 -9.82 -18.21
C ILE A 704 -6.82 -9.35 -17.13
N LEU A 705 -6.47 -8.07 -17.16
CA LEU A 705 -5.61 -7.41 -16.18
C LEU A 705 -6.45 -6.52 -15.25
N HIS A 706 -6.15 -6.55 -13.96
CA HIS A 706 -6.85 -5.75 -12.95
C HIS A 706 -5.91 -5.31 -11.81
N ARG A 707 -5.91 -4.00 -11.50
CA ARG A 707 -5.26 -3.43 -10.32
C ARG A 707 -6.34 -3.12 -9.26
N ALA A 708 -6.33 -3.87 -8.17
CA ALA A 708 -7.31 -3.73 -7.10
C ALA A 708 -7.07 -2.47 -6.24
N PRO A 709 -8.13 -1.90 -5.65
CA PRO A 709 -9.55 -2.23 -5.83
C PRO A 709 -10.19 -1.55 -7.05
N ALA A 710 -11.28 -2.14 -7.57
CA ALA A 710 -12.02 -1.57 -8.69
C ALA A 710 -12.98 -0.44 -8.26
N PHE A 711 -12.72 0.79 -8.71
CA PHE A 711 -13.59 1.95 -8.47
C PHE A 711 -14.24 2.52 -9.74
N THR A 712 -13.85 2.04 -10.93
CA THR A 712 -14.34 2.56 -12.20
C THR A 712 -14.68 1.43 -13.17
N PRO A 713 -15.60 1.65 -14.14
CA PRO A 713 -15.96 0.65 -15.15
C PRO A 713 -14.80 0.23 -16.09
N THR A 714 -13.65 0.89 -16.04
CA THR A 714 -12.45 0.61 -16.85
C THR A 714 -11.36 -0.12 -16.07
N ALA A 715 -11.62 -0.50 -14.81
CA ALA A 715 -10.61 -1.14 -13.94
C ALA A 715 -10.14 -2.52 -14.43
N PHE A 716 -10.93 -3.18 -15.28
CA PHE A 716 -10.60 -4.46 -15.91
C PHE A 716 -10.36 -4.22 -17.39
N VAL A 717 -9.16 -4.53 -17.88
CA VAL A 717 -8.84 -4.37 -19.31
C VAL A 717 -8.28 -5.69 -19.83
N ALA A 718 -8.76 -6.14 -20.99
CA ALA A 718 -8.28 -7.33 -21.66
C ALA A 718 -7.22 -7.01 -22.70
N PHE A 719 -6.20 -7.86 -22.76
CA PHE A 719 -5.02 -7.72 -23.61
C PHE A 719 -4.65 -9.03 -24.28
N GLN A 720 -3.96 -8.94 -25.41
CA GLN A 720 -3.21 -10.03 -26.02
C GLN A 720 -1.88 -10.20 -25.27
N PRO A 721 -1.62 -11.35 -24.63
CA PRO A 721 -0.40 -11.54 -23.86
C PRO A 721 0.81 -11.80 -24.78
N VAL A 722 1.96 -11.25 -24.40
CA VAL A 722 3.28 -11.48 -25.00
C VAL A 722 4.21 -11.99 -23.92
N ARG A 723 4.96 -13.06 -24.18
CA ARG A 723 5.85 -13.66 -23.18
C ARG A 723 7.07 -12.77 -22.93
N GLN A 724 7.39 -12.54 -21.67
CA GLN A 724 8.53 -11.72 -21.24
C GLN A 724 9.49 -12.54 -20.35
N PRO A 725 10.81 -12.33 -20.47
CA PRO A 725 11.81 -13.10 -19.71
C PRO A 725 11.95 -12.65 -18.25
N ASP A 726 11.57 -11.42 -17.92
CA ASP A 726 11.62 -10.89 -16.56
C ASP A 726 10.39 -11.27 -15.71
N ARG A 727 10.37 -10.84 -14.44
CA ARG A 727 9.30 -11.17 -13.48
C ARG A 727 8.19 -10.12 -13.41
N ALA A 728 8.27 -9.04 -14.19
CA ALA A 728 7.30 -7.96 -14.17
C ALA A 728 6.25 -8.11 -15.28
N ILE A 729 5.06 -7.57 -15.04
CA ILE A 729 4.04 -7.40 -16.08
C ILE A 729 4.38 -6.12 -16.82
N ARG A 730 4.62 -6.20 -18.13
CA ARG A 730 4.92 -5.04 -18.96
C ARG A 730 3.63 -4.47 -19.54
N VAL A 731 3.40 -3.18 -19.34
CA VAL A 731 2.15 -2.52 -19.72
C VAL A 731 2.48 -1.30 -20.57
N HIS A 732 1.77 -1.16 -21.70
CA HIS A 732 1.88 0.05 -22.50
C HIS A 732 1.39 1.27 -21.69
N PRO A 733 2.15 2.37 -21.55
CA PRO A 733 1.78 3.41 -20.56
C PRO A 733 0.45 4.13 -20.84
N PHE A 734 -0.06 3.99 -22.06
CA PHE A 734 -1.38 4.42 -22.52
C PHE A 734 -2.57 3.90 -21.71
N VAL A 735 -2.45 2.72 -21.07
CA VAL A 735 -3.58 2.09 -20.36
C VAL A 735 -3.58 2.33 -18.86
N CYS A 736 -2.53 2.97 -18.33
CA CYS A 736 -2.39 3.24 -16.89
C CYS A 736 -3.57 4.04 -16.33
N GLU A 737 -4.07 5.04 -17.07
CA GLU A 737 -5.23 5.83 -16.62
C GLU A 737 -6.54 5.03 -16.60
N LEU A 738 -6.71 4.05 -17.49
CA LEU A 738 -7.89 3.18 -17.52
C LEU A 738 -7.98 2.34 -16.24
N MET A 739 -6.83 1.78 -15.84
CA MET A 739 -6.69 0.92 -14.68
C MET A 739 -6.45 1.69 -13.37
N ASN A 740 -6.32 3.02 -13.45
CA ASN A 740 -5.88 3.86 -12.34
C ASN A 740 -4.60 3.29 -11.70
N ALA A 741 -3.56 3.08 -12.51
CA ALA A 741 -2.29 2.47 -12.09
C ALA A 741 -1.13 3.43 -12.35
N ASP A 742 -0.07 3.33 -11.55
CA ASP A 742 1.20 4.02 -11.78
C ASP A 742 2.39 3.06 -11.62
N PHE A 743 3.61 3.54 -11.87
CA PHE A 743 4.82 2.74 -11.80
C PHE A 743 5.58 2.93 -10.48
N ASP A 744 4.87 3.12 -9.37
CA ASP A 744 5.49 3.32 -8.04
C ASP A 744 5.74 2.00 -7.29
N GLY A 745 5.33 0.86 -7.87
CA GLY A 745 5.36 -0.46 -7.23
C GLY A 745 4.01 -1.19 -7.23
N ASP A 746 3.01 -0.61 -7.91
CA ASP A 746 1.70 -1.21 -8.15
C ASP A 746 1.80 -2.64 -8.68
N GLN A 747 0.82 -3.45 -8.28
CA GLN A 747 0.70 -4.84 -8.72
C GLN A 747 -0.63 -5.02 -9.43
N ALA A 748 -0.60 -5.80 -10.50
CA ALA A 748 -1.79 -6.17 -11.25
C ALA A 748 -1.96 -7.69 -11.26
N ALA A 749 -3.21 -8.13 -11.11
CA ALA A 749 -3.59 -9.52 -11.27
C ALA A 749 -3.95 -9.79 -12.73
N VAL A 750 -3.49 -10.93 -13.25
CA VAL A 750 -3.77 -11.46 -14.58
C VAL A 750 -4.68 -12.66 -14.41
N PHE A 751 -5.77 -12.68 -15.17
CA PHE A 751 -6.72 -13.78 -15.23
C PHE A 751 -6.80 -14.29 -16.66
N LEU A 752 -6.63 -15.60 -16.88
CA LEU A 752 -6.83 -16.22 -18.18
C LEU A 752 -8.23 -16.84 -18.26
N PRO A 753 -9.16 -16.28 -19.07
CA PRO A 753 -10.41 -16.95 -19.40
C PRO A 753 -10.14 -18.28 -20.09
N ILE A 754 -10.70 -19.38 -19.59
CA ILE A 754 -10.49 -20.74 -20.13
C ILE A 754 -11.65 -21.25 -20.98
N THR A 755 -12.81 -20.58 -20.91
CA THR A 755 -13.99 -20.89 -21.74
C THR A 755 -13.97 -20.08 -23.05
N ALA A 756 -14.62 -20.60 -24.10
CA ALA A 756 -14.71 -19.90 -25.39
C ALA A 756 -15.54 -18.61 -25.28
N GLU A 757 -16.61 -18.65 -24.49
CA GLU A 757 -17.47 -17.52 -24.18
C GLU A 757 -16.72 -16.45 -23.37
N GLY A 758 -15.93 -16.86 -22.38
CA GLY A 758 -15.08 -15.94 -21.60
C GLY A 758 -14.01 -15.25 -22.46
N GLN A 759 -13.36 -15.99 -23.37
CA GLN A 759 -12.41 -15.41 -24.33
C GLN A 759 -13.07 -14.40 -25.27
N ARG A 760 -14.27 -14.72 -25.78
CA ARG A 760 -15.05 -13.79 -26.62
C ARG A 760 -15.44 -12.54 -25.85
N GLU A 761 -16.01 -12.69 -24.65
CA GLU A 761 -16.44 -11.57 -23.81
C GLU A 761 -15.26 -10.66 -23.42
N ALA A 762 -14.11 -11.24 -23.09
CA ALA A 762 -12.89 -10.47 -22.83
C ALA A 762 -12.52 -9.60 -24.03
N SER A 763 -12.50 -10.17 -25.24
CA SER A 763 -12.16 -9.43 -26.46
C SER A 763 -13.19 -8.35 -26.83
N GLU A 764 -14.49 -8.61 -26.64
CA GLU A 764 -15.57 -7.74 -27.12
C GLU A 764 -15.96 -6.65 -26.11
N GLN A 765 -15.85 -6.92 -24.80
CA GLN A 765 -16.34 -6.04 -23.73
C GLN A 765 -15.24 -5.41 -22.88
N LEU A 766 -14.13 -6.14 -22.68
CA LEU A 766 -13.06 -5.73 -21.75
C LEU A 766 -11.80 -5.23 -22.47
N SER A 767 -11.66 -5.44 -23.78
CA SER A 767 -10.56 -4.83 -24.54
C SER A 767 -10.69 -3.30 -24.57
N ILE A 768 -9.60 -2.61 -24.90
CA ILE A 768 -9.64 -1.15 -25.12
C ILE A 768 -10.70 -0.76 -26.14
N ALA A 769 -10.82 -1.56 -27.21
CA ALA A 769 -11.84 -1.38 -28.24
C ALA A 769 -13.26 -1.57 -27.67
N GLY A 770 -13.49 -2.61 -26.85
CA GLY A 770 -14.76 -2.84 -26.15
C GLY A 770 -15.15 -1.68 -25.24
N HIS A 771 -14.17 -1.14 -24.50
CA HIS A 771 -14.35 0.04 -23.66
C HIS A 771 -14.69 1.29 -24.48
N LEU A 772 -13.96 1.59 -25.56
CA LEU A 772 -14.23 2.73 -26.44
C LEU A 772 -15.59 2.64 -27.13
N LYS A 773 -15.99 1.42 -27.54
CA LYS A 773 -17.31 1.15 -28.11
C LYS A 773 -18.42 1.47 -27.11
N ARG A 774 -18.21 1.16 -25.83
CA ARG A 774 -19.17 1.42 -24.74
C ARG A 774 -19.20 2.89 -24.32
N ASP A 775 -18.04 3.52 -24.20
CA ASP A 775 -17.90 4.93 -23.82
C ASP A 775 -16.81 5.65 -24.64
N PRO A 776 -17.20 6.41 -25.67
CA PRO A 776 -16.28 7.24 -26.47
C PRO A 776 -15.53 8.32 -25.67
N ASN A 777 -15.95 8.64 -24.43
CA ASN A 777 -15.21 9.60 -23.61
C ASN A 777 -13.87 9.08 -23.12
N ILE A 778 -13.65 7.76 -23.22
CA ILE A 778 -12.38 7.11 -22.90
C ILE A 778 -11.22 7.65 -23.77
N CYS A 779 -11.48 8.23 -24.94
CA CYS A 779 -10.46 8.96 -25.72
C CYS A 779 -9.68 10.00 -24.90
N ALA A 780 -10.25 10.56 -23.82
CA ALA A 780 -9.51 11.47 -22.93
C ALA A 780 -8.45 10.76 -22.09
N ALA A 781 -8.71 9.52 -21.66
CA ALA A 781 -7.74 8.68 -20.95
C ALA A 781 -6.67 8.15 -21.90
N LEU A 782 -7.02 7.94 -23.18
CA LEU A 782 -6.12 7.51 -24.24
C LEU A 782 -5.31 8.66 -24.88
N ALA A 783 -5.67 9.93 -24.63
CA ALA A 783 -4.87 11.04 -25.12
C ALA A 783 -3.48 11.00 -24.46
N PRO A 784 -2.38 11.17 -25.22
CA PRO A 784 -1.03 11.18 -24.67
C PRO A 784 -0.92 12.06 -23.41
N GLY A 785 -0.34 11.50 -22.35
CA GLY A 785 -0.15 12.15 -21.05
C GLY A 785 1.32 12.25 -20.66
N HIS A 786 1.60 12.91 -19.54
CA HIS A 786 2.93 13.03 -18.94
C HIS A 786 3.99 13.55 -19.93
N ASP A 787 5.16 12.92 -19.98
CA ASP A 787 6.30 13.31 -20.79
C ASP A 787 5.97 13.36 -22.30
N SER A 788 5.03 12.52 -22.74
CA SER A 788 4.66 12.44 -24.16
C SER A 788 3.96 13.72 -24.64
N ILE A 789 2.94 14.20 -23.94
CA ILE A 789 2.26 15.46 -24.30
C ILE A 789 3.18 16.67 -24.10
N TRP A 790 4.11 16.65 -23.14
CA TRP A 790 5.14 17.67 -23.06
C TRP A 790 5.97 17.72 -24.36
N GLY A 791 6.38 16.56 -24.87
CA GLY A 791 7.11 16.45 -26.13
C GLY A 791 6.29 16.93 -27.34
N LEU A 792 5.00 16.56 -27.42
CA LEU A 792 4.11 17.03 -28.49
C LEU A 792 3.85 18.53 -28.43
N ALA A 793 3.71 19.10 -27.22
CA ALA A 793 3.56 20.53 -27.03
C ALA A 793 4.85 21.27 -27.44
N SER A 794 6.02 20.77 -27.03
CA SER A 794 7.33 21.28 -27.46
C SER A 794 7.47 21.23 -28.98
N LEU A 795 7.04 20.14 -29.63
CA LEU A 795 7.04 20.01 -31.08
C LEU A 795 6.12 21.05 -31.74
N SER A 796 4.93 21.27 -31.19
CA SER A 796 3.96 22.23 -31.76
C SER A 796 4.42 23.69 -31.77
N LEU A 797 5.42 24.04 -30.95
CA LEU A 797 6.05 25.37 -30.94
C LEU A 797 7.07 25.55 -32.08
N THR A 798 7.48 24.47 -32.76
CA THR A 798 8.38 24.53 -33.90
C THR A 798 7.63 24.89 -35.20
N PRO A 799 8.29 25.50 -36.21
CA PRO A 799 7.63 25.84 -37.47
C PRO A 799 7.02 24.64 -38.21
N GLU A 800 7.67 23.47 -38.15
CA GLU A 800 7.24 22.26 -38.85
C GLU A 800 6.23 21.42 -38.04
N GLY A 801 6.21 21.59 -36.71
CA GLY A 801 5.46 20.75 -35.77
C GLY A 801 3.96 20.62 -36.05
N PRO A 802 3.21 21.72 -36.25
CA PRO A 802 1.78 21.65 -36.57
C PRO A 802 1.46 20.81 -37.82
N SER A 803 2.30 20.91 -38.85
CA SER A 803 2.13 20.13 -40.08
C SER A 803 2.41 18.66 -39.84
N GLU A 804 3.51 18.34 -39.15
CA GLU A 804 3.90 16.97 -38.79
C GLU A 804 2.81 16.29 -37.94
N LEU A 805 2.27 16.99 -36.93
CA LEU A 805 1.22 16.46 -36.09
C LEU A 805 -0.07 16.20 -36.88
N SER A 806 -0.43 17.11 -37.78
CA SER A 806 -1.61 16.95 -38.65
C SER A 806 -1.45 15.77 -39.62
N GLU A 807 -0.23 15.51 -40.10
CA GLU A 807 0.10 14.32 -40.90
C GLU A 807 -0.02 13.01 -40.10
N ILE A 808 0.43 13.00 -38.83
CA ILE A 808 0.30 11.82 -37.96
C ILE A 808 -1.18 11.45 -37.77
N VAL A 809 -2.03 12.45 -37.49
CA VAL A 809 -3.46 12.26 -37.23
C VAL A 809 -4.26 12.08 -38.52
N GLY A 810 -3.76 12.56 -39.66
CA GLY A 810 -4.52 12.59 -40.91
C GLY A 810 -5.63 13.65 -40.92
N MET A 811 -5.52 14.67 -40.07
CA MET A 811 -6.38 15.87 -40.07
C MET A 811 -5.74 17.01 -39.28
N GLU A 812 -6.23 18.22 -39.51
CA GLU A 812 -5.80 19.39 -38.75
C GLU A 812 -6.13 19.23 -37.26
N ILE A 813 -5.12 19.44 -36.43
CA ILE A 813 -5.27 19.45 -34.96
C ILE A 813 -5.53 20.88 -34.53
N ALA A 814 -6.49 21.07 -33.61
CA ALA A 814 -6.68 22.36 -32.96
C ALA A 814 -5.48 22.69 -32.07
N ILE A 815 -4.78 23.77 -32.36
CA ILE A 815 -3.64 24.28 -31.58
C ILE A 815 -4.03 25.65 -31.02
N PRO A 816 -4.89 25.70 -29.99
CA PRO A 816 -5.24 26.96 -29.34
C PRO A 816 -3.98 27.59 -28.74
N GLU A 817 -3.82 28.91 -28.88
CA GLU A 817 -2.71 29.66 -28.28
C GLU A 817 -1.31 29.18 -28.72
N GLY A 818 -1.20 28.48 -29.86
CA GLY A 818 0.07 28.04 -30.43
C GLY A 818 0.66 26.77 -29.80
N LEU A 819 -0.05 26.10 -28.89
CA LEU A 819 0.42 24.84 -28.28
C LEU A 819 -0.64 23.73 -28.27
N VAL A 820 -0.18 22.49 -28.48
CA VAL A 820 -1.04 21.30 -28.31
C VAL A 820 -1.21 21.01 -26.82
N THR A 821 -2.47 20.77 -26.43
CA THR A 821 -2.83 20.40 -25.06
C THR A 821 -3.39 18.98 -25.02
N ARG A 822 -3.40 18.39 -23.82
CA ARG A 822 -4.08 17.11 -23.60
C ARG A 822 -5.56 17.16 -24.01
N ARG A 823 -6.24 18.30 -23.81
CA ARG A 823 -7.65 18.50 -24.19
C ARG A 823 -7.83 18.50 -25.71
N SER A 824 -7.01 19.26 -26.44
CA SER A 824 -7.11 19.32 -27.90
C SER A 824 -6.84 17.96 -28.54
N LEU A 825 -5.91 17.17 -27.99
CA LEU A 825 -5.69 15.79 -28.44
C LEU A 825 -6.89 14.89 -28.15
N ALA A 826 -7.47 14.96 -26.95
CA ALA A 826 -8.67 14.18 -26.61
C ALA A 826 -9.85 14.49 -27.54
N ASP A 827 -10.10 15.77 -27.84
CA ASP A 827 -11.15 16.20 -28.76
C ASP A 827 -10.86 15.73 -30.20
N THR A 828 -9.58 15.76 -30.61
CA THR A 828 -9.13 15.25 -31.92
C THR A 828 -9.32 13.74 -32.04
N LEU A 829 -8.94 12.95 -31.02
CA LEU A 829 -9.15 11.50 -30.99
C LEU A 829 -10.64 11.15 -31.01
N LYS A 830 -11.51 11.93 -30.34
CA LYS A 830 -12.96 11.76 -30.43
C LYS A 830 -13.51 12.05 -31.83
N ALA A 831 -12.96 13.04 -32.53
CA ALA A 831 -13.33 13.34 -33.91
C ALA A 831 -12.88 12.21 -34.85
N LEU A 832 -11.65 11.71 -34.67
CA LEU A 832 -11.10 10.60 -35.41
C LEU A 832 -11.90 9.31 -35.21
N LEU A 833 -12.29 9.01 -33.97
CA LEU A 833 -13.13 7.86 -33.62
C LEU A 833 -14.45 7.84 -34.40
N LYS A 834 -15.07 9.02 -34.58
CA LYS A 834 -16.30 9.16 -35.36
C LYS A 834 -16.10 9.00 -36.86
N ARG A 835 -14.90 9.33 -37.37
CA ARG A 835 -14.60 9.37 -38.80
C ARG A 835 -14.02 8.07 -39.34
N GLU A 836 -13.01 7.52 -38.65
CA GLU A 836 -12.19 6.40 -39.12
C GLU A 836 -12.40 5.12 -38.27
N GLY A 837 -13.08 5.22 -37.13
CA GLY A 837 -13.37 4.08 -36.26
C GLY A 837 -12.33 3.83 -35.16
N ILE A 838 -12.55 2.75 -34.40
CA ILE A 838 -11.83 2.45 -33.14
C ILE A 838 -10.37 2.11 -33.39
N ASP A 839 -10.09 1.15 -34.27
CA ASP A 839 -8.74 0.60 -34.46
C ASP A 839 -7.76 1.67 -34.92
N HIS A 840 -8.16 2.47 -35.92
CA HIS A 840 -7.34 3.57 -36.41
C HIS A 840 -7.15 4.69 -35.36
N THR A 841 -8.14 4.91 -34.49
CA THR A 841 -8.00 5.88 -33.40
C THR A 841 -6.96 5.44 -32.38
N ILE A 842 -6.94 4.16 -32.03
CA ILE A 842 -5.92 3.60 -31.13
C ILE A 842 -4.54 3.73 -31.77
N GLU A 843 -4.40 3.32 -33.04
CA GLU A 843 -3.13 3.42 -33.80
C GLU A 843 -2.57 4.85 -33.84
N VAL A 844 -3.41 5.84 -34.16
CA VAL A 844 -2.98 7.25 -34.20
C VAL A 844 -2.56 7.74 -32.81
N ALA A 845 -3.29 7.33 -31.76
CA ALA A 845 -2.97 7.73 -30.40
C ALA A 845 -1.63 7.13 -29.93
N GLU A 846 -1.31 5.88 -30.31
CA GLU A 846 0.00 5.25 -30.09
C GLU A 846 1.12 6.01 -30.81
N ARG A 847 0.93 6.33 -32.10
CA ARG A 847 1.91 7.07 -32.90
C ARG A 847 2.20 8.46 -32.33
N LEU A 848 1.16 9.18 -31.91
CA LEU A 848 1.32 10.45 -31.20
C LEU A 848 2.10 10.25 -29.90
N MET A 849 1.77 9.21 -29.14
CA MET A 849 2.46 8.94 -27.88
C MET A 849 3.95 8.69 -28.07
N GLN A 850 4.29 7.77 -28.99
CA GLN A 850 5.67 7.45 -29.35
C GLN A 850 6.43 8.70 -29.80
N ARG A 851 5.80 9.51 -30.66
CA ARG A 851 6.43 10.73 -31.15
C ARG A 851 6.71 11.74 -30.02
N GLY A 852 5.75 11.92 -29.11
CA GLY A 852 5.95 12.76 -27.93
C GLY A 852 7.12 12.28 -27.06
N LEU A 853 7.23 10.96 -26.85
CA LEU A 853 8.29 10.34 -26.06
C LEU A 853 9.69 10.49 -26.71
N GLU A 854 9.77 10.45 -28.04
CA GLU A 854 11.01 10.72 -28.78
C GLU A 854 11.48 12.17 -28.60
N ILE A 855 10.55 13.13 -28.75
CA ILE A 855 10.87 14.56 -28.65
C ILE A 855 11.32 14.92 -27.23
N VAL A 856 10.61 14.47 -26.19
CA VAL A 856 11.00 14.75 -24.80
C VAL A 856 12.34 14.11 -24.46
N LYS A 857 12.62 12.88 -24.92
CA LYS A 857 13.91 12.22 -24.73
C LYS A 857 15.08 13.01 -25.33
N ARG A 858 14.88 13.56 -26.54
CA ARG A 858 15.89 14.39 -27.22
C ARG A 858 16.11 15.75 -26.56
N SER A 859 15.05 16.31 -25.98
CA SER A 859 15.07 17.67 -25.46
C SER A 859 16.10 17.88 -24.34
N GLY A 860 16.39 16.85 -23.52
CA GLY A 860 17.17 17.02 -22.29
C GLY A 860 16.50 17.90 -21.23
N ALA A 861 15.19 18.15 -21.37
CA ALA A 861 14.42 18.96 -20.43
C ALA A 861 14.57 18.43 -19.01
N SER A 862 14.80 19.36 -18.09
CA SER A 862 15.13 19.08 -16.70
C SER A 862 14.60 20.17 -15.79
N MET A 863 14.77 19.98 -14.48
CA MET A 863 14.51 21.00 -13.48
C MET A 863 15.83 21.64 -13.06
N SER A 864 15.94 22.95 -13.20
CA SER A 864 17.09 23.72 -12.71
C SER A 864 17.24 23.58 -11.18
N PRO A 865 18.46 23.40 -10.65
CA PRO A 865 18.68 23.40 -9.21
C PRO A 865 18.61 24.79 -8.60
N PHE A 866 18.61 25.84 -9.43
CA PHE A 866 18.52 27.23 -9.02
C PHE A 866 17.34 27.92 -9.69
N LEU A 867 16.16 27.29 -9.61
CA LEU A 867 14.92 27.90 -10.07
C LEU A 867 14.81 29.33 -9.51
N SER A 868 14.82 30.32 -10.40
CA SER A 868 14.80 31.74 -10.03
C SER A 868 13.67 32.46 -10.74
N ARG A 869 13.26 33.58 -10.15
CA ARG A 869 12.33 34.52 -10.76
C ARG A 869 13.11 35.51 -11.63
N ASP A 870 12.50 35.98 -12.72
CA ASP A 870 13.11 37.03 -13.55
C ASP A 870 12.92 38.42 -12.90
N ASP A 871 13.65 39.43 -13.40
CA ASP A 871 13.60 40.81 -12.90
C ASP A 871 12.19 41.42 -12.99
N ASP A 872 11.35 40.94 -13.90
CA ASP A 872 9.96 41.38 -14.10
C ASP A 872 8.95 40.66 -13.19
N SER A 873 9.41 39.82 -12.25
CA SER A 873 8.52 39.16 -11.29
C SER A 873 7.92 40.12 -10.27
N PRO A 874 6.75 39.81 -9.69
CA PRO A 874 6.13 40.66 -8.68
C PRO A 874 7.08 40.95 -7.50
N PRO A 875 7.05 42.17 -6.94
CA PRO A 875 7.90 42.53 -5.82
C PRO A 875 7.44 41.81 -4.54
N VAL A 876 8.39 41.25 -3.80
CA VAL A 876 8.11 40.57 -2.52
C VAL A 876 7.60 41.61 -1.49
N PRO A 877 6.54 41.31 -0.72
CA PRO A 877 6.06 42.17 0.35
C PRO A 877 7.15 42.51 1.37
N THR A 878 7.21 43.78 1.81
CA THR A 878 8.20 44.25 2.78
C THR A 878 7.81 43.98 4.24
N ASP A 879 6.51 43.93 4.53
CA ASP A 879 6.00 43.61 5.86
C ASP A 879 5.79 42.09 5.99
N PRO A 880 6.58 41.39 6.83
CA PRO A 880 6.45 39.95 7.00
C PRO A 880 5.13 39.54 7.68
N ASP A 881 4.45 40.46 8.38
CA ASP A 881 3.25 40.16 9.16
C ASP A 881 1.95 40.58 8.44
N ASP A 882 2.05 41.23 7.28
CA ASP A 882 0.88 41.58 6.45
C ASP A 882 0.42 40.40 5.59
N ALA A 883 -0.38 39.52 6.19
CA ALA A 883 -1.06 38.42 5.53
C ALA A 883 -1.78 38.80 4.22
N THR A 884 -2.37 40.00 4.15
CA THR A 884 -3.12 40.44 2.97
C THR A 884 -2.19 40.72 1.81
N ALA A 885 -1.07 41.41 2.07
CA ALA A 885 -0.05 41.66 1.06
C ALA A 885 0.57 40.37 0.52
N TRP A 886 0.82 39.38 1.39
CA TRP A 886 1.37 38.10 0.96
C TRP A 886 0.39 37.24 0.15
N ASN A 887 -0.92 37.30 0.45
CA ASN A 887 -1.94 36.66 -0.39
C ASN A 887 -2.00 37.31 -1.78
N ALA A 888 -2.04 38.65 -1.84
CA ALA A 888 -2.05 39.39 -3.11
C ALA A 888 -0.80 39.08 -3.94
N TYR A 889 0.37 39.01 -3.30
CA TYR A 889 1.62 38.61 -3.95
C TYR A 889 1.55 37.19 -4.54
N ALA A 890 0.98 36.22 -3.81
CA ALA A 890 0.85 34.85 -4.31
C ALA A 890 -0.07 34.78 -5.56
N GLU A 891 -1.15 35.57 -5.58
CA GLU A 891 -2.02 35.70 -6.75
C GLU A 891 -1.31 36.35 -7.93
N GLU A 892 -0.61 37.47 -7.70
CA GLU A 892 0.16 38.17 -8.74
C GLU A 892 1.27 37.28 -9.31
N LEU A 893 1.94 36.48 -8.47
CA LEU A 893 2.95 35.51 -8.88
C LEU A 893 2.35 34.41 -9.77
N MET A 894 1.16 33.90 -9.42
CA MET A 894 0.48 32.91 -10.27
C MET A 894 0.13 33.48 -11.64
N GLU A 895 -0.40 34.71 -11.71
CA GLU A 895 -0.70 35.37 -12.98
C GLU A 895 0.57 35.64 -13.80
N TRP A 896 1.66 36.04 -13.15
CA TRP A 896 2.97 36.20 -13.79
C TRP A 896 3.47 34.89 -14.41
N ILE A 897 3.38 33.77 -13.69
CA ILE A 897 3.73 32.42 -14.21
C ILE A 897 2.80 32.05 -15.38
N ALA A 898 1.51 32.36 -15.30
CA ALA A 898 0.55 32.05 -16.37
C ALA A 898 0.83 32.84 -17.66
N ALA A 899 1.26 34.09 -17.51
CA ALA A 899 1.63 34.98 -18.62
C ALA A 899 2.98 34.63 -19.26
N TYR A 900 3.78 33.74 -18.65
CA TYR A 900 5.10 33.38 -19.15
C TYR A 900 5.05 32.66 -20.51
N GLU A 901 5.79 33.15 -21.51
CA GLU A 901 5.80 32.59 -22.88
C GLU A 901 7.19 32.16 -23.37
N ASN A 902 8.25 32.38 -22.58
CA ASN A 902 9.61 31.98 -22.96
C ASN A 902 9.88 30.49 -22.66
N PHE A 903 9.43 29.60 -23.53
CA PHE A 903 9.59 28.15 -23.33
C PHE A 903 11.03 27.63 -23.53
N ASP A 904 11.93 28.45 -24.09
CA ASP A 904 13.31 28.08 -24.36
C ASP A 904 14.26 28.32 -23.18
N ASP A 905 13.81 29.07 -22.18
CA ASP A 905 14.54 29.26 -20.93
C ASP A 905 14.70 27.93 -20.16
N ASN A 906 15.94 27.56 -19.83
CA ASN A 906 16.23 26.35 -19.05
C ASN A 906 15.82 26.46 -17.58
N ASN A 907 15.55 27.67 -17.09
CA ASN A 907 15.10 27.90 -15.73
C ASN A 907 13.61 27.56 -15.58
N LEU A 908 12.68 28.35 -16.13
CA LEU A 908 11.23 28.10 -15.96
C LEU A 908 10.57 27.39 -17.15
N GLY A 909 11.11 27.52 -18.37
CA GLY A 909 10.49 27.10 -19.62
C GLY A 909 9.91 25.67 -19.62
N PRO A 910 10.69 24.62 -19.27
CA PRO A 910 10.18 23.24 -19.20
C PRO A 910 8.96 23.06 -18.28
N HIS A 911 8.93 23.77 -17.15
CA HIS A 911 7.85 23.67 -16.17
C HIS A 911 6.62 24.47 -16.58
N ILE A 912 6.79 25.63 -17.21
CA ILE A 912 5.69 26.40 -17.78
C ILE A 912 5.03 25.62 -18.92
N LEU A 913 5.83 25.02 -19.81
CA LEU A 913 5.32 24.18 -20.88
C LEU A 913 4.53 22.98 -20.34
N ALA A 914 5.04 22.32 -19.29
CA ALA A 914 4.33 21.26 -18.58
C ALA A 914 2.96 21.70 -18.04
N VAL A 915 2.88 22.90 -17.42
CA VAL A 915 1.62 23.45 -16.89
C VAL A 915 0.65 23.82 -18.01
N LYS A 916 1.11 24.54 -19.05
CA LYS A 916 0.25 25.03 -20.15
C LYS A 916 -0.28 23.88 -21.03
N SER A 917 0.55 22.89 -21.33
CA SER A 917 0.14 21.69 -22.07
C SER A 917 -0.76 20.75 -21.26
N ARG A 918 -0.82 20.93 -19.94
CA ARG A 918 -1.39 19.99 -18.95
C ARG A 918 -0.74 18.62 -19.01
N ALA A 919 0.58 18.61 -19.18
CA ALA A 919 1.34 17.37 -19.30
C ALA A 919 1.26 16.53 -18.04
N PHE A 920 1.34 17.18 -16.88
CA PHE A 920 1.29 16.55 -15.58
C PHE A 920 0.05 17.02 -14.83
N THR A 921 -0.32 16.32 -13.75
CA THR A 921 -1.40 16.78 -12.85
C THR A 921 -1.04 18.04 -12.07
N SER A 922 0.17 18.57 -12.26
CA SER A 922 0.65 19.81 -11.67
C SER A 922 -0.17 21.00 -12.15
N ARG A 923 -0.62 21.80 -11.20
CA ARG A 923 -1.33 23.05 -11.45
C ARG A 923 -0.36 24.21 -11.32
N LEU A 924 -0.69 25.33 -11.96
CA LEU A 924 0.01 26.62 -11.84
C LEU A 924 0.43 26.92 -10.39
N TYR A 925 -0.47 26.72 -9.44
CA TYR A 925 -0.23 26.89 -8.00
C TYR A 925 0.96 26.08 -7.44
N ARG A 926 1.19 24.85 -7.92
CA ARG A 926 2.35 24.05 -7.46
C ARG A 926 3.66 24.65 -7.91
N LEU A 927 3.71 25.16 -9.13
CA LEU A 927 4.91 25.81 -9.63
C LEU A 927 5.18 27.09 -8.83
N ALA A 928 4.14 27.89 -8.53
CA ALA A 928 4.25 29.06 -7.66
C ALA A 928 4.80 28.69 -6.27
N CYS A 929 4.30 27.60 -5.67
CA CYS A 929 4.79 27.05 -4.40
C CYS A 929 6.25 26.59 -4.42
N VAL A 930 6.80 26.27 -5.60
CA VAL A 930 8.21 25.91 -5.74
C VAL A 930 9.07 27.16 -5.82
N VAL A 931 8.65 28.18 -6.58
CA VAL A 931 9.51 29.34 -6.93
C VAL A 931 9.25 30.60 -6.10
N GLY A 932 8.27 30.59 -5.21
CA GLY A 932 7.96 31.73 -4.34
C GLY A 932 6.99 31.42 -3.20
N ALA A 933 6.63 32.48 -2.50
CA ALA A 933 5.78 32.46 -1.31
C ALA A 933 4.35 31.95 -1.58
N ARG A 934 3.71 31.41 -0.55
CA ARG A 934 2.32 30.90 -0.64
C ARG A 934 1.26 31.79 0.00
N GLY A 935 1.67 32.84 0.71
CA GLY A 935 0.74 33.66 1.47
C GLY A 935 0.19 32.96 2.71
N THR A 936 -1.00 33.33 3.15
CA THR A 936 -1.73 32.59 4.18
C THR A 936 -2.37 31.34 3.60
N VAL A 937 -2.27 30.23 4.33
CA VAL A 937 -2.95 28.99 3.94
C VAL A 937 -4.38 29.01 4.49
N SER A 938 -5.21 29.91 3.96
CA SER A 938 -6.65 29.96 4.26
C SER A 938 -7.44 29.31 3.11
N ASP A 939 -8.27 28.33 3.47
CA ASP A 939 -9.38 27.80 2.67
C ASP A 939 -9.16 27.64 1.15
N LEU A 940 -8.39 26.62 0.75
CA LEU A 940 -8.44 26.04 -0.61
C LEU A 940 -9.77 25.27 -0.88
N ARG A 941 -10.90 25.70 -0.30
CA ARG A 941 -12.22 25.03 -0.47
C ARG A 941 -12.83 25.26 -1.85
N ASP A 942 -12.51 26.36 -2.52
CA ASP A 942 -13.21 26.75 -3.76
C ASP A 942 -12.48 26.40 -5.07
N PHE A 943 -11.27 25.84 -4.98
CA PHE A 943 -10.56 25.38 -6.15
C PHE A 943 -10.23 23.90 -6.01
N VAL A 944 -10.81 23.11 -6.92
CA VAL A 944 -10.51 21.72 -7.24
C VAL A 944 -11.38 20.64 -6.57
N TRP A 945 -12.68 20.70 -6.84
CA TRP A 945 -13.55 19.53 -6.79
C TRP A 945 -13.64 18.92 -8.20
N THR A 946 -12.64 18.11 -8.58
CA THR A 946 -12.69 16.95 -9.53
C THR A 946 -11.26 16.40 -9.63
N ILE A 947 -10.82 15.57 -8.67
CA ILE A 947 -9.58 14.79 -8.78
C ILE A 947 -9.97 13.33 -8.57
N LYS A 948 -9.78 12.50 -9.61
CA LYS A 948 -9.83 11.04 -9.50
C LYS A 948 -8.78 10.62 -8.47
N MET A 949 -9.27 10.30 -7.28
CA MET A 949 -8.75 9.59 -6.09
C MET A 949 -7.34 8.98 -5.99
N ALA A 950 -6.35 9.22 -6.86
CA ALA A 950 -5.04 8.57 -6.69
C ALA A 950 -3.80 9.40 -7.08
N SER A 951 -3.91 10.47 -7.88
CA SER A 951 -2.70 11.19 -8.29
C SER A 951 -2.51 12.53 -7.59
N ARG A 952 -1.79 12.48 -6.46
CA ARG A 952 -0.84 13.52 -6.03
C ARG A 952 -1.51 14.87 -5.72
N GLY A 953 -2.12 15.03 -4.53
CA GLY A 953 -2.92 16.21 -4.15
C GLY A 953 -3.07 16.45 -2.65
N PHE A 954 -1.99 16.41 -1.86
CA PHE A 954 -2.06 16.70 -0.42
C PHE A 954 -2.10 18.22 -0.18
N ALA A 955 -3.30 18.75 0.04
CA ALA A 955 -3.62 19.91 0.89
C ALA A 955 -5.05 20.36 0.56
N GLN A 956 -6.03 19.92 1.34
CA GLN A 956 -7.35 20.54 1.33
C GLN A 956 -7.86 20.63 2.77
N GLY A 957 -7.69 21.82 3.35
CA GLY A 957 -8.13 22.26 4.67
C GLY A 957 -7.43 23.58 5.02
N THR A 958 -8.10 24.46 5.76
CA THR A 958 -7.48 25.64 6.39
C THR A 958 -6.29 25.17 7.21
N VAL A 959 -5.09 25.74 7.00
CA VAL A 959 -3.92 25.40 7.80
C VAL A 959 -3.59 26.60 8.65
N SER A 960 -4.22 26.65 9.82
CA SER A 960 -3.73 27.47 10.90
C SER A 960 -2.63 26.70 11.62
N ASP A 961 -1.74 27.42 12.29
CA ASP A 961 -0.81 26.80 13.22
C ASP A 961 -1.56 26.05 14.32
N VAL A 962 -0.82 25.37 15.17
CA VAL A 962 -1.44 24.55 16.20
C VAL A 962 -2.14 25.34 17.33
N GLN A 963 -2.09 26.67 17.28
CA GLN A 963 -2.85 27.58 18.13
C GLN A 963 -4.05 28.20 17.37
N ASP A 964 -4.41 27.65 16.20
CA ASP A 964 -5.42 28.18 15.29
C ASP A 964 -5.11 29.62 14.81
N ARG A 965 -3.82 29.99 14.73
CA ARG A 965 -3.38 31.26 14.16
C ARG A 965 -2.98 31.09 12.70
N ASP A 966 -3.37 32.02 11.85
CA ASP A 966 -2.93 32.00 10.46
C ASP A 966 -1.43 32.35 10.39
N ILE A 967 -0.65 31.46 9.77
CA ILE A 967 0.77 31.71 9.49
C ILE A 967 0.92 32.01 8.00
N VAL A 968 1.68 33.07 7.71
CA VAL A 968 2.10 33.42 6.36
C VAL A 968 3.28 32.52 5.98
N ILE A 969 3.12 31.76 4.91
CA ILE A 969 4.21 30.99 4.28
C ILE A 969 4.88 31.89 3.25
N ARG A 970 6.07 32.38 3.62
CA ARG A 970 6.84 33.42 2.93
C ARG A 970 7.85 32.83 1.94
N ASN A 971 8.22 31.56 2.11
CA ASN A 971 9.24 30.90 1.29
C ASN A 971 8.65 29.88 0.30
N GLY A 972 9.27 29.79 -0.88
CA GLY A 972 9.08 28.68 -1.81
C GLY A 972 10.02 27.52 -1.50
N TYR A 973 9.81 26.35 -2.14
CA TYR A 973 10.73 25.23 -1.98
C TYR A 973 12.12 25.45 -2.60
N CYS A 974 12.27 26.38 -3.55
CA CYS A 974 13.58 26.77 -4.08
C CYS A 974 14.45 27.46 -3.02
N ASP A 975 13.79 28.26 -2.16
CA ASP A 975 14.40 29.06 -1.10
C ASP A 975 14.65 28.20 0.16
N GLY A 976 13.74 27.27 0.44
CA GLY A 976 13.75 26.44 1.65
C GLY A 976 12.82 27.02 2.71
N LEU A 977 11.96 26.17 3.27
CA LEU A 977 11.01 26.54 4.30
C LEU A 977 11.68 26.66 5.67
N THR A 978 11.27 27.63 6.46
CA THR A 978 11.62 27.67 7.89
C THR A 978 10.98 26.49 8.62
N SER A 979 11.50 26.15 9.82
CA SER A 979 10.91 25.11 10.65
C SER A 979 9.42 25.36 10.94
N ASP A 980 9.06 26.61 11.21
CA ASP A 980 7.68 26.99 11.56
C ASP A 980 6.73 26.84 10.37
N GLU A 981 7.15 27.27 9.18
CA GLU A 981 6.38 27.09 7.94
C GLU A 981 6.19 25.60 7.61
N LEU A 982 7.26 24.82 7.72
CA LEU A 982 7.21 23.39 7.41
C LEU A 982 6.34 22.61 8.39
N TYR A 983 6.43 22.92 9.70
CA TYR A 983 5.58 22.33 10.73
C TYR A 983 4.11 22.70 10.54
N THR A 984 3.83 23.94 10.15
CA THR A 984 2.47 24.38 9.81
C THR A 984 1.91 23.55 8.66
N LEU A 985 2.63 23.45 7.54
CA LEU A 985 2.19 22.68 6.36
C LEU A 985 2.01 21.17 6.66
N CYS A 986 2.76 20.63 7.63
CA CYS A 986 2.63 19.24 8.04
C CYS A 986 1.25 18.94 8.66
N VAL A 987 0.65 19.89 9.39
CA VAL A 987 -0.67 19.70 10.02
C VAL A 987 -1.74 19.44 8.96
N GLY A 988 -1.84 20.35 7.98
CA GLY A 988 -2.80 20.21 6.87
C GLY A 988 -2.57 18.95 6.05
N SER A 989 -1.32 18.56 5.85
CA SER A 989 -0.96 17.32 5.13
C SER A 989 -1.49 16.06 5.83
N ARG A 990 -1.35 15.97 7.16
CA ARG A 990 -1.83 14.83 7.95
C ARG A 990 -3.35 14.75 7.98
N GLU A 991 -4.03 15.88 8.14
CA GLU A 991 -5.48 15.91 8.05
C GLU A 991 -5.99 15.50 6.67
N GLY A 992 -5.31 15.93 5.60
CA GLY A 992 -5.60 15.52 4.23
C GLY A 992 -5.51 14.00 4.05
N LEU A 993 -4.47 13.35 4.59
CA LEU A 993 -4.34 11.89 4.59
C LEU A 993 -5.46 11.17 5.34
N VAL A 994 -5.90 11.71 6.49
CA VAL A 994 -7.03 11.16 7.26
C VAL A 994 -8.32 11.29 6.46
N ARG A 995 -8.58 12.46 5.87
CA ARG A 995 -9.76 12.73 5.03
C ARG A 995 -9.80 11.81 3.82
N LEU A 996 -8.68 11.65 3.11
CA LEU A 996 -8.57 10.74 1.95
C LEU A 996 -8.93 9.29 2.33
N ASN A 997 -8.40 8.78 3.44
CA ASN A 997 -8.72 7.45 3.93
C ASN A 997 -10.22 7.31 4.24
N ALA A 998 -10.83 8.31 4.88
CA ALA A 998 -12.27 8.30 5.15
C ALA A 998 -13.12 8.38 3.87
N GLU A 999 -12.69 9.16 2.90
CA GLU A 999 -13.38 9.32 1.61
C GLU A 999 -13.32 8.03 0.78
N LEU A 1000 -12.17 7.35 0.73
CA LEU A 1000 -12.05 6.05 0.06
C LEU A 1000 -13.01 5.01 0.66
N GLN A 1001 -13.15 4.98 1.99
CA GLN A 1001 -14.13 4.11 2.66
C GLN A 1001 -15.57 4.52 2.32
N ARG A 1002 -15.84 5.82 2.23
CA ARG A 1002 -17.14 6.35 1.83
C ARG A 1002 -17.48 5.99 0.39
N VAL A 1003 -16.57 6.16 -0.57
CA VAL A 1003 -16.77 5.80 -1.98
C VAL A 1003 -17.04 4.30 -2.12
N ALA A 1004 -16.26 3.46 -1.43
CA ALA A 1004 -16.50 2.01 -1.40
C ALA A 1004 -17.90 1.68 -0.85
N TRP A 1005 -18.35 2.40 0.18
CA TRP A 1005 -19.68 2.24 0.75
C TRP A 1005 -20.79 2.72 -0.20
N GLU A 1006 -20.65 3.89 -0.82
CA GLU A 1006 -21.63 4.44 -1.78
C GLU A 1006 -21.76 3.57 -3.04
N LEU A 1007 -20.64 3.08 -3.59
CA LEU A 1007 -20.63 2.13 -4.70
C LEU A 1007 -21.37 0.84 -4.32
N ARG A 1008 -21.15 0.34 -3.11
CA ARG A 1008 -21.83 -0.84 -2.60
C ARG A 1008 -23.33 -0.60 -2.43
N ASP A 1009 -23.72 0.49 -1.78
CA ASP A 1009 -25.13 0.81 -1.53
C ASP A 1009 -25.92 1.00 -2.83
N SER A 1010 -25.33 1.70 -3.80
CA SER A 1010 -25.95 1.93 -5.11
C SER A 1010 -26.02 0.68 -6.00
N SER A 1011 -25.09 -0.27 -5.84
CA SER A 1011 -24.97 -1.45 -6.71
C SER A 1011 -25.69 -2.70 -6.20
N GLN A 1012 -26.10 -2.75 -4.92
CA GLN A 1012 -26.84 -3.88 -4.35
C GLN A 1012 -28.10 -4.21 -5.18
N SER A 1013 -28.39 -5.51 -5.32
CA SER A 1013 -29.66 -5.98 -5.89
C SER A 1013 -30.83 -5.21 -5.28
N LYS A 1014 -31.81 -4.80 -6.08
CA LYS A 1014 -33.05 -4.13 -5.63
C LYS A 1014 -34.26 -5.06 -5.62
N GLY A 1015 -34.07 -6.33 -6.00
CA GLY A 1015 -35.13 -7.33 -6.08
C GLY A 1015 -35.76 -7.68 -4.73
N PHE A 1016 -36.98 -8.20 -4.76
CA PHE A 1016 -37.72 -8.66 -3.56
C PHE A 1016 -37.70 -10.18 -3.37
N THR A 1017 -36.97 -10.91 -4.21
CA THR A 1017 -36.77 -12.35 -4.05
C THR A 1017 -36.00 -12.66 -2.74
N VAL A 1018 -36.04 -13.92 -2.30
CA VAL A 1018 -35.46 -14.34 -1.01
C VAL A 1018 -33.96 -14.02 -0.96
N LEU A 1019 -33.20 -14.39 -1.99
CA LEU A 1019 -31.76 -14.15 -2.08
C LEU A 1019 -31.45 -12.65 -2.16
N SER A 1020 -32.15 -11.88 -3.00
CA SER A 1020 -31.96 -10.43 -3.08
C SER A 1020 -32.20 -9.75 -1.72
N ARG A 1021 -33.24 -10.14 -0.98
CA ARG A 1021 -33.49 -9.62 0.37
C ARG A 1021 -32.39 -10.05 1.36
N ALA A 1022 -31.93 -11.30 1.29
CA ALA A 1022 -30.87 -11.81 2.15
C ALA A 1022 -29.53 -11.08 1.92
N MET A 1023 -29.17 -10.77 0.67
CA MET A 1023 -27.94 -10.03 0.32
C MET A 1023 -27.89 -8.62 0.93
N ARG A 1024 -29.04 -7.99 1.15
CA ARG A 1024 -29.14 -6.65 1.77
C ARG A 1024 -29.36 -6.68 3.29
N ALA A 1025 -29.67 -7.84 3.87
CA ALA A 1025 -30.07 -7.94 5.27
C ALA A 1025 -28.86 -7.87 6.21
N LYS A 1026 -29.03 -7.20 7.36
CA LYS A 1026 -28.06 -7.26 8.46
C LYS A 1026 -28.00 -8.66 9.11
N HIS A 1027 -29.12 -9.39 9.07
CA HIS A 1027 -29.27 -10.74 9.59
C HIS A 1027 -29.90 -11.63 8.51
N PRO A 1028 -29.11 -12.09 7.51
CA PRO A 1028 -29.63 -12.87 6.38
C PRO A 1028 -30.37 -14.15 6.81
N GLY A 1029 -29.94 -14.80 7.91
CA GLY A 1029 -30.62 -15.98 8.45
C GLY A 1029 -32.10 -15.78 8.79
N VAL A 1030 -32.49 -14.58 9.22
CA VAL A 1030 -33.90 -14.21 9.48
C VAL A 1030 -34.73 -14.23 8.20
N VAL A 1031 -34.15 -13.79 7.07
CA VAL A 1031 -34.83 -13.79 5.77
C VAL A 1031 -35.13 -15.24 5.35
N PHE A 1032 -34.15 -16.13 5.44
CA PHE A 1032 -34.30 -17.54 5.08
C PHE A 1032 -35.26 -18.28 6.01
N ALA A 1033 -35.16 -18.07 7.33
CA ALA A 1033 -36.08 -18.67 8.29
C ALA A 1033 -37.53 -18.24 8.04
N ARG A 1034 -37.74 -16.97 7.66
CA ARG A 1034 -39.07 -16.46 7.31
C ARG A 1034 -39.58 -17.04 5.98
N ALA A 1035 -38.72 -17.12 4.97
CA ALA A 1035 -39.05 -17.74 3.69
C ALA A 1035 -39.48 -19.20 3.87
N ALA A 1036 -38.73 -19.96 4.69
CA ALA A 1036 -39.06 -21.34 5.02
C ALA A 1036 -40.39 -21.49 5.77
N ALA A 1037 -40.68 -20.61 6.73
CA ALA A 1037 -41.94 -20.63 7.47
C ALA A 1037 -43.18 -20.36 6.60
N CYS A 1038 -43.01 -19.57 5.53
CA CYS A 1038 -44.10 -19.17 4.64
C CYS A 1038 -44.17 -19.98 3.34
N GLY A 1039 -43.23 -20.91 3.10
CA GLY A 1039 -43.14 -21.66 1.84
C GLY A 1039 -42.83 -20.76 0.64
N GLU A 1040 -42.06 -19.69 0.85
CA GLU A 1040 -41.68 -18.75 -0.21
C GLU A 1040 -40.72 -19.40 -1.21
N ILE A 1041 -40.90 -19.09 -2.49
CA ILE A 1041 -40.08 -19.59 -3.61
C ILE A 1041 -39.29 -18.41 -4.18
N ASP A 1042 -37.98 -18.56 -4.32
CA ASP A 1042 -37.16 -17.63 -5.09
C ASP A 1042 -37.15 -18.05 -6.56
N PRO A 1043 -37.66 -17.22 -7.49
CA PRO A 1043 -37.70 -17.56 -8.91
C PRO A 1043 -36.38 -17.30 -9.65
N LEU A 1044 -35.32 -16.83 -8.96
CA LEU A 1044 -34.01 -16.52 -9.55
C LEU A 1044 -34.09 -15.65 -10.81
N THR A 1045 -34.94 -14.63 -10.76
CA THR A 1045 -35.13 -13.66 -11.86
C THR A 1045 -34.08 -12.55 -11.84
N ASP A 1046 -33.54 -12.23 -10.66
CA ASP A 1046 -32.53 -11.19 -10.46
C ASP A 1046 -31.12 -11.67 -10.85
N ILE A 1047 -30.35 -10.82 -11.54
CA ILE A 1047 -29.00 -11.13 -12.05
C ILE A 1047 -28.08 -11.62 -10.93
N ASP A 1048 -28.06 -10.92 -9.79
CA ASP A 1048 -27.17 -11.24 -8.68
C ASP A 1048 -27.54 -12.61 -8.09
N SER A 1049 -28.83 -12.91 -7.96
CA SER A 1049 -29.32 -14.22 -7.50
C SER A 1049 -28.93 -15.35 -8.45
N ARG A 1050 -29.05 -15.15 -9.77
CA ARG A 1050 -28.64 -16.14 -10.78
C ARG A 1050 -27.15 -16.41 -10.73
N LEU A 1051 -26.33 -15.37 -10.71
CA LEU A 1051 -24.88 -15.49 -10.64
C LEU A 1051 -24.41 -16.10 -9.32
N PHE A 1052 -25.09 -15.79 -8.21
CA PHE A 1052 -24.79 -16.38 -6.90
C PHE A 1052 -25.01 -17.89 -6.90
N VAL A 1053 -26.07 -18.38 -7.57
CA VAL A 1053 -26.34 -19.82 -7.72
C VAL A 1053 -25.46 -20.47 -8.81
N GLY A 1054 -25.03 -19.71 -9.81
CA GLY A 1054 -24.14 -20.15 -10.90
C GLY A 1054 -24.84 -20.30 -12.25
N LEU A 1055 -26.05 -19.76 -12.37
CA LEU A 1055 -26.86 -19.79 -13.59
C LEU A 1055 -26.42 -18.70 -14.60
N PRO A 1056 -26.62 -18.93 -15.92
CA PRO A 1056 -26.44 -17.91 -16.94
C PRO A 1056 -27.46 -16.78 -16.78
N VAL A 1057 -27.07 -15.58 -17.17
CA VAL A 1057 -27.97 -14.42 -17.25
C VAL A 1057 -28.78 -14.53 -18.54
N THR A 1058 -30.10 -14.49 -18.43
CA THR A 1058 -31.02 -14.52 -19.59
C THR A 1058 -31.29 -13.09 -20.04
N THR A 1059 -30.91 -12.74 -21.27
CA THR A 1059 -31.03 -11.40 -21.87
C THR A 1059 -32.47 -11.02 -22.23
N SER A 1060 -33.34 -10.92 -21.22
CA SER A 1060 -34.71 -10.40 -21.37
C SER A 1060 -34.99 -9.10 -20.62
N GLU A 1061 -33.96 -8.45 -20.04
CA GLU A 1061 -34.06 -7.11 -19.45
C GLU A 1061 -32.97 -6.16 -19.99
#